data_AF-A0A5C6QTI5-F1
#
_entry.id   AF-A0A5C6QTI5-F1
#
_cell.length_a   1.000
_cell.length_b   1.000
_cell.length_c   1.000
_cell.angle_alpha   90.00
_cell.angle_beta   90.00
_cell.angle_gamma   90.00
#
_symmetry.space_group_name_H-M   'P 1'
#
loop_
_entity.id
_entity.type
_entity.pdbx_description
1 polymer ?
#
loop_
_entity_poly.entity_id
_entity_poly.type
_entity_poly.pdbx_seq_one_letter_code
_entity_poly.pdbx_strand_id
1 'polypeptide(L)'
;MDVYSGEAKYIGDYFQPQGYDFIIPEYQREFSWEKDNISQLFLDLANGVIRIKSSDTDSVKKSEKSKFLGCIIQWLREAEENKDYYPHSNKHVTNIREIIDGQQRTSSLLLIFVRYYYYFDKQRKQLKNNSEEKIISAFIKKIVLKSWLFNNFAINVPPKNSKEYRPALIRQETDIWYVNKNHAKYISPISKYLFDTINAIKDEKNTKVLNEVSSLDSNTIEVIKAIDLEINTIFEKTGFSALNKSYTLEDLFGIEFEDEYEDANIDFDTYLSQNLDRNEVMTPIINNLSVLHYLLNYCAFTVISSPTESAALDMFQSLNSSGVQLTALQMLKPNLSSDFRQHHVSFSNSETSIEINDINNWFNADGRSRERKLKQFFLKFCMLFSGDDAPTSLSLQRSWVQKTYSNFTNTQVNTDKSSEYIEYMYSTKEYLSSFLMKSKQVMNNHTKGVYQNYKLSHPKFGDNQLSDTCITCLMYLSDANHELLHPLLIRFYHQYRITSTLKEANNAQCEFETVVNACASIFTMFRVGFNKHPDSFYKKIYEKSFSIIAANKLTAIQTLYILRKNFYLHVKEVHKSKKVFNKFIEQFAINSRYGKFSNHIIRFILINNSNFKINGSVTGLQDSNIVGSEILTPKTWLDENLASIEHICPQDASKKIIDHWCTGFISSTKIDDIGNLTLLSQSSNSSIGEKVIDKLQGYENYLNPGSLHKIQPVVTHNSSTAKLQPHLIAVVKRLRAWQTDIEAGILPSNSQYEWDPDFIVLRSKNIAQLVLWDFYKSLRV
;
A
#
# COMPACT_ATOMS: atom_id res chain seq x y z
N MET A 1 42.53 -9.64 -29.46
CA MET A 1 41.85 -8.42 -28.98
C MET A 1 40.72 -8.90 -28.11
N ASP A 2 40.69 -8.46 -26.85
CA ASP A 2 39.57 -8.79 -25.96
C ASP A 2 38.31 -8.14 -26.52
N VAL A 3 37.26 -8.95 -26.70
CA VAL A 3 35.98 -8.48 -27.26
C VAL A 3 35.26 -7.57 -26.26
N TYR A 4 35.50 -7.77 -24.96
CA TYR A 4 35.00 -6.95 -23.85
C TYR A 4 35.98 -6.98 -22.68
N SER A 5 36.04 -5.91 -21.89
CA SER A 5 36.71 -5.89 -20.58
C SER A 5 35.69 -5.59 -19.47
N GLY A 6 35.53 -6.50 -18.51
CA GLY A 6 34.65 -6.33 -17.35
C GLY A 6 35.47 -6.18 -16.07
N GLU A 7 35.22 -5.12 -15.31
CA GLU A 7 35.89 -4.88 -14.02
C GLU A 7 34.90 -4.37 -12.98
N ALA A 8 35.11 -4.75 -11.72
CA ALA A 8 34.36 -4.18 -10.60
C ALA A 8 35.01 -2.85 -10.18
N LYS A 9 34.22 -1.77 -10.14
CA LYS A 9 34.67 -0.45 -9.66
C LYS A 9 33.81 0.03 -8.51
N TYR A 10 34.45 0.50 -7.44
CA TYR A 10 33.75 1.27 -6.42
C TYR A 10 33.27 2.61 -6.99
N ILE A 11 32.22 3.17 -6.39
CA ILE A 11 31.62 4.41 -6.88
C ILE A 11 32.65 5.56 -6.90
N GLY A 12 33.50 5.67 -5.88
CA GLY A 12 34.57 6.65 -5.86
C GLY A 12 35.48 6.55 -7.09
N ASP A 13 35.93 5.33 -7.42
CA ASP A 13 36.83 5.08 -8.55
C ASP A 13 36.14 5.26 -9.91
N TYR A 14 34.84 4.95 -9.99
CA TYR A 14 34.09 5.07 -11.23
C TYR A 14 33.90 6.53 -11.66
N PHE A 15 33.54 7.41 -10.72
CA PHE A 15 33.27 8.84 -11.01
C PHE A 15 34.51 9.71 -11.04
N GLN A 16 35.60 9.31 -10.37
CA GLN A 16 36.84 10.08 -10.43
C GLN A 16 37.37 10.16 -11.87
N PRO A 17 37.70 11.36 -12.37
CA PRO A 17 38.08 11.56 -13.76
C PRO A 17 39.46 10.97 -14.04
N GLN A 18 39.48 9.71 -14.50
CA GLN A 18 40.65 9.06 -15.12
C GLN A 18 40.87 9.57 -16.57
N GLY A 19 40.54 10.84 -16.85
CA GLY A 19 40.65 11.43 -18.19
C GLY A 19 39.53 11.03 -19.17
N TYR A 20 38.35 10.65 -18.66
CA TYR A 20 37.16 10.36 -19.47
C TYR A 20 35.94 11.11 -18.93
N ASP A 21 35.12 11.64 -19.83
CA ASP A 21 33.86 12.30 -19.50
C ASP A 21 32.64 11.43 -19.86
N PHE A 22 31.50 11.63 -19.19
CA PHE A 22 30.30 10.84 -19.46
C PHE A 22 29.43 11.46 -20.55
N ILE A 23 29.03 10.64 -21.53
CA ILE A 23 28.05 11.00 -22.56
C ILE A 23 26.89 10.00 -22.52
N ILE A 24 25.66 10.53 -22.50
CA ILE A 24 24.45 9.74 -22.76
C ILE A 24 24.10 9.88 -24.24
N PRO A 25 24.05 8.77 -25.01
CA PRO A 25 23.71 8.83 -26.43
C PRO A 25 22.24 9.18 -26.66
N GLU A 26 21.94 9.67 -27.86
CA GLU A 26 20.64 10.27 -28.22
C GLU A 26 19.46 9.29 -28.09
N TYR A 27 19.66 8.03 -28.46
CA TYR A 27 18.64 6.98 -28.52
C TYR A 27 18.20 6.47 -27.14
N GLN A 28 18.92 6.85 -26.09
CA GLN A 28 18.53 6.45 -24.75
C GLN A 28 17.26 7.16 -24.30
N ARG A 29 16.52 6.57 -23.37
CA ARG A 29 15.35 7.24 -22.78
C ARG A 29 15.71 8.45 -21.93
N GLU A 30 14.72 9.27 -21.58
CA GLU A 30 14.88 10.36 -20.62
C GLU A 30 15.09 9.84 -19.19
N PHE A 31 15.50 10.74 -18.29
CA PHE A 31 15.66 10.42 -16.88
C PHE A 31 14.32 10.08 -16.23
N SER A 32 14.22 8.90 -15.60
CA SER A 32 12.93 8.34 -15.18
C SER A 32 12.98 7.64 -13.81
N TRP A 33 14.00 7.88 -12.99
CA TRP A 33 13.96 7.42 -11.60
C TRP A 33 12.91 8.21 -10.83
N GLU A 34 12.23 7.53 -9.92
CA GLU A 34 11.18 8.09 -9.06
C GLU A 34 11.60 8.05 -7.59
N LYS A 35 10.78 8.64 -6.73
CA LYS A 35 10.98 8.65 -5.27
C LYS A 35 11.26 7.25 -4.69
N ASP A 36 10.52 6.23 -5.11
CA ASP A 36 10.67 4.86 -4.60
C ASP A 36 12.06 4.28 -4.90
N ASN A 37 12.68 4.66 -6.02
CA ASN A 37 14.05 4.24 -6.35
C ASN A 37 15.07 4.87 -5.40
N ILE A 38 14.89 6.16 -5.07
CA ILE A 38 15.76 6.90 -4.15
C ILE A 38 15.64 6.33 -2.74
N SER A 39 14.41 6.17 -2.22
CA SER A 39 14.17 5.61 -0.89
C SER A 39 14.77 4.21 -0.74
N GLN A 40 14.68 3.37 -1.78
CA GLN A 40 15.32 2.05 -1.75
C GLN A 40 16.86 2.14 -1.73
N LEU A 41 17.46 3.03 -2.52
CA LEU A 41 18.91 3.21 -2.53
C LEU A 41 19.41 3.68 -1.16
N PHE A 42 18.80 4.70 -0.56
CA PHE A 42 19.18 5.20 0.76
C PHE A 42 18.97 4.16 1.87
N LEU A 43 17.88 3.37 1.80
CA LEU A 43 17.67 2.24 2.71
C LEU A 43 18.79 1.20 2.59
N ASP A 44 19.22 0.90 1.36
CA ASP A 44 20.33 -0.02 1.12
C ASP A 44 21.66 0.51 1.67
N LEU A 45 21.93 1.82 1.51
CA LEU A 45 23.12 2.46 2.06
C LEU A 45 23.10 2.45 3.59
N ALA A 46 21.97 2.81 4.21
CA ALA A 46 21.80 2.80 5.66
C ALA A 46 22.00 1.39 6.25
N ASN A 47 21.42 0.37 5.61
CA ASN A 47 21.62 -1.03 6.01
C ASN A 47 23.08 -1.47 5.83
N GLY A 48 23.75 -0.99 4.78
CA GLY A 48 25.16 -1.26 4.53
C GLY A 48 26.05 -0.72 5.66
N VAL A 49 25.85 0.53 6.04
CA VAL A 49 26.56 1.16 7.17
C VAL A 49 26.31 0.37 8.47
N ILE A 50 25.07 0.01 8.78
CA ILE A 50 24.74 -0.77 10.00
C ILE A 50 25.44 -2.14 10.02
N ARG A 51 25.67 -2.77 8.86
CA ARG A 51 26.31 -4.10 8.78
C ARG A 51 27.82 -4.04 9.02
N ILE A 52 28.46 -2.93 8.63
CA ILE A 52 29.87 -2.70 8.93
C ILE A 52 30.01 -2.48 10.44
N LYS A 53 31.07 -3.06 11.00
CA LYS A 53 31.49 -2.89 12.39
C LYS A 53 32.87 -2.25 12.41
N SER A 54 33.10 -1.38 13.40
CA SER A 54 34.40 -0.73 13.61
C SER A 54 35.54 -1.73 13.83
N SER A 55 35.22 -2.93 14.34
CA SER A 55 36.16 -4.03 14.53
C SER A 55 36.50 -4.83 13.27
N ASP A 56 35.83 -4.60 12.14
CA ASP A 56 36.12 -5.33 10.90
C ASP A 56 37.42 -4.84 10.26
N THR A 57 38.20 -5.75 9.67
CA THR A 57 39.32 -5.37 8.80
C THR A 57 38.82 -4.82 7.46
N ASP A 58 39.60 -3.96 6.80
CA ASP A 58 39.23 -3.43 5.47
C ASP A 58 38.94 -4.54 4.44
N SER A 59 39.68 -5.66 4.53
CA SER A 59 39.43 -6.84 3.70
C SER A 59 38.02 -7.41 3.89
N VAL A 60 37.54 -7.54 5.13
CA VAL A 60 36.18 -8.02 5.46
C VAL A 60 35.12 -7.01 5.03
N LYS A 61 35.36 -5.71 5.27
CA LYS A 61 34.47 -4.63 4.83
C LYS A 61 34.26 -4.71 3.31
N LYS A 62 35.33 -4.91 2.54
CA LYS A 62 35.29 -5.00 1.07
C LYS A 62 34.73 -6.32 0.55
N SER A 63 35.13 -7.48 1.08
CA SER A 63 34.73 -8.79 0.54
C SER A 63 33.31 -9.19 0.89
N GLU A 64 32.85 -8.88 2.12
CA GLU A 64 31.58 -9.41 2.64
C GLU A 64 30.50 -8.35 2.81
N LYS A 65 30.89 -7.08 2.96
CA LYS A 65 29.96 -5.99 3.34
C LYS A 65 29.78 -4.92 2.26
N SER A 66 30.41 -5.10 1.10
CA SER A 66 30.19 -4.25 -0.07
C SER A 66 28.80 -4.45 -0.66
N LYS A 67 28.24 -3.38 -1.24
CA LYS A 67 26.95 -3.40 -1.94
C LYS A 67 27.16 -3.35 -3.45
N PHE A 68 26.58 -4.30 -4.16
CA PHE A 68 26.50 -4.26 -5.62
C PHE A 68 25.34 -3.34 -6.07
N LEU A 69 25.63 -2.34 -6.90
CA LEU A 69 24.64 -1.39 -7.42
C LEU A 69 24.22 -1.65 -8.87
N GLY A 70 24.70 -2.74 -9.47
CA GLY A 70 24.34 -3.19 -10.81
C GLY A 70 25.49 -3.10 -11.82
N CYS A 71 25.15 -3.27 -13.09
CA CYS A 71 26.09 -3.15 -14.19
C CYS A 71 25.97 -1.79 -14.88
N ILE A 72 27.09 -1.32 -15.41
CA ILE A 72 27.19 -0.22 -16.37
C ILE A 72 27.82 -0.80 -17.64
N ILE A 73 27.19 -0.57 -18.79
CA ILE A 73 27.78 -0.90 -20.09
C ILE A 73 28.21 0.41 -20.72
N GLN A 74 29.47 0.50 -21.11
CA GLN A 74 30.03 1.71 -21.69
C GLN A 74 30.87 1.40 -22.93
N TRP A 75 30.93 2.36 -23.83
CA TRP A 75 31.86 2.38 -24.95
C TRP A 75 32.92 3.47 -24.68
N LEU A 76 34.18 3.05 -24.64
CA LEU A 76 35.31 3.97 -24.52
C LEU A 76 35.76 4.37 -25.92
N ARG A 77 35.69 5.66 -26.23
CA ARG A 77 36.13 6.20 -27.52
C ARG A 77 36.76 7.58 -27.39
N GLU A 78 37.46 7.98 -28.45
CA GLU A 78 37.91 9.36 -28.59
C GLU A 78 36.71 10.26 -28.93
N ALA A 79 36.76 11.50 -28.46
CA ALA A 79 35.73 12.49 -28.77
C ALA A 79 35.81 12.93 -30.24
N GLU A 80 34.68 12.90 -30.93
CA GLU A 80 34.56 13.31 -32.33
C GLU A 80 34.28 14.82 -32.44
N GLU A 81 35.06 15.49 -33.29
CA GLU A 81 34.88 16.91 -33.62
C GLU A 81 33.50 17.11 -34.27
N ASN A 82 32.72 18.08 -33.78
CA ASN A 82 31.35 18.42 -34.20
C ASN A 82 30.22 17.53 -33.65
N LYS A 83 30.51 16.37 -33.03
CA LYS A 83 29.49 15.51 -32.39
C LYS A 83 29.49 15.62 -30.87
N ASP A 84 30.66 15.57 -30.24
CA ASP A 84 30.78 15.50 -28.77
C ASP A 84 31.19 16.84 -28.13
N TYR A 85 31.86 17.71 -28.91
CA TYR A 85 32.26 19.05 -28.50
C TYR A 85 32.59 19.94 -29.73
N TYR A 86 32.48 21.27 -29.61
CA TYR A 86 32.92 22.25 -30.62
C TYR A 86 33.92 23.25 -30.00
N PRO A 87 35.21 23.22 -30.35
CA PRO A 87 36.02 24.41 -30.21
C PRO A 87 36.99 24.54 -31.38
N HIS A 88 36.87 25.64 -32.12
CA HIS A 88 37.99 26.12 -32.91
C HIS A 88 39.23 26.24 -32.00
N SER A 89 40.26 25.46 -32.30
CA SER A 89 41.69 25.64 -31.98
C SER A 89 42.34 25.08 -30.70
N ASN A 90 41.71 24.30 -29.81
CA ASN A 90 42.45 23.52 -28.80
C ASN A 90 41.65 22.30 -28.27
N LYS A 91 42.18 21.07 -28.45
CA LYS A 91 41.55 19.81 -28.02
C LYS A 91 41.52 19.70 -26.48
N HIS A 92 40.35 19.85 -25.86
CA HIS A 92 40.18 19.82 -24.39
C HIS A 92 39.45 18.58 -23.85
N VAL A 93 38.68 17.91 -24.71
CA VAL A 93 38.02 16.62 -24.43
C VAL A 93 38.67 15.60 -25.36
N THR A 94 39.36 14.61 -24.79
CA THR A 94 40.08 13.60 -25.58
C THR A 94 39.36 12.27 -25.58
N ASN A 95 38.90 11.83 -24.41
CA ASN A 95 38.27 10.52 -24.27
C ASN A 95 36.93 10.64 -23.58
N ILE A 96 36.00 9.81 -24.00
CA ILE A 96 34.61 9.81 -23.52
C ILE A 96 34.17 8.39 -23.19
N ARG A 97 33.31 8.31 -22.18
CA ARG A 97 32.57 7.14 -21.73
C ARG A 97 31.14 7.32 -22.20
N GLU A 98 30.81 6.71 -23.31
CA GLU A 98 29.44 6.68 -23.80
C GLU A 98 28.66 5.59 -23.05
N ILE A 99 27.59 5.97 -22.36
CA ILE A 99 26.84 5.09 -21.45
C ILE A 99 25.72 4.40 -22.24
N ILE A 100 25.94 3.12 -22.55
CA ILE A 100 25.00 2.26 -23.29
C ILE A 100 23.97 1.64 -22.34
N ASP A 101 24.36 1.35 -21.09
CA ASP A 101 23.44 0.98 -20.02
C ASP A 101 23.89 1.54 -18.67
N GLY A 102 22.91 1.85 -17.81
CA GLY A 102 23.16 2.37 -16.48
C GLY A 102 23.03 3.89 -16.34
N GLN A 103 22.60 4.59 -17.39
CA GLN A 103 22.45 6.06 -17.39
C GLN A 103 21.64 6.62 -16.21
N GLN A 104 20.61 5.89 -15.77
CA GLN A 104 19.71 6.34 -14.70
C GLN A 104 20.44 6.29 -13.36
N ARG A 105 21.29 5.28 -13.16
CA ARG A 105 22.12 5.13 -11.96
C ARG A 105 23.20 6.22 -11.93
N THR A 106 23.91 6.42 -13.04
CA THR A 106 24.95 7.45 -13.15
C THR A 106 24.38 8.84 -12.87
N SER A 107 23.25 9.16 -13.51
CA SER A 107 22.55 10.45 -13.31
C SER A 107 22.11 10.66 -11.86
N SER A 108 21.50 9.63 -11.24
CA SER A 108 21.01 9.74 -9.87
C SER A 108 22.14 9.91 -8.85
N LEU A 109 23.28 9.24 -9.04
CA LEU A 109 24.44 9.40 -8.17
C LEU A 109 25.05 10.81 -8.29
N LEU A 110 25.10 11.39 -9.49
CA LEU A 110 25.53 12.78 -9.68
C LEU A 110 24.61 13.76 -8.95
N LEU A 111 23.28 13.55 -9.01
CA LEU A 111 22.32 14.34 -8.23
C LEU A 111 22.58 14.18 -6.73
N ILE A 112 22.79 12.97 -6.24
CA ILE A 112 23.12 12.68 -4.83
C ILE A 112 24.39 13.42 -4.39
N PHE A 113 25.44 13.44 -5.20
CA PHE A 113 26.66 14.20 -4.88
C PHE A 113 26.41 15.71 -4.79
N VAL A 114 25.61 16.26 -5.69
CA VAL A 114 25.21 17.68 -5.60
C VAL A 114 24.40 17.95 -4.32
N ARG A 115 23.44 17.09 -3.98
CA ARG A 115 22.63 17.28 -2.77
C ARG A 115 23.44 17.15 -1.49
N TYR A 116 24.35 16.18 -1.42
CA TYR A 116 25.31 16.09 -0.33
C TYR A 116 26.22 17.31 -0.25
N TYR A 117 26.60 17.92 -1.39
CA TYR A 117 27.39 19.15 -1.38
C TYR A 117 26.66 20.28 -0.67
N TYR A 118 25.41 20.56 -1.05
CA TYR A 118 24.59 21.59 -0.40
C TYR A 118 24.35 21.26 1.08
N TYR A 119 24.07 20.00 1.41
CA TYR A 119 23.90 19.55 2.79
C TYR A 119 25.14 19.85 3.63
N PHE A 120 26.32 19.36 3.22
CA PHE A 120 27.53 19.54 4.02
C PHE A 120 28.02 20.98 4.09
N ASP A 121 27.82 21.78 3.03
CA ASP A 121 28.10 23.22 3.08
C ASP A 121 27.19 23.95 4.09
N LYS A 122 25.91 23.58 4.14
CA LYS A 122 24.97 24.11 5.15
C LYS A 122 25.34 23.64 6.55
N GLN A 123 25.64 22.36 6.74
CA GLN A 123 25.95 21.79 8.05
C GLN A 123 27.26 22.34 8.64
N ARG A 124 28.32 22.47 7.83
CA ARG A 124 29.59 23.04 8.33
C ARG A 124 29.46 24.48 8.82
N LYS A 125 28.47 25.24 8.32
CA LYS A 125 28.18 26.62 8.74
C LYS A 125 27.45 26.68 10.10
N GLN A 126 26.89 25.56 10.57
CA GLN A 126 26.27 25.42 11.89
C GLN A 126 27.26 24.97 12.99
N LEU A 127 28.48 24.61 12.58
CA LEU A 127 29.55 24.23 13.49
C LEU A 127 30.10 25.46 14.23
N LYS A 128 30.37 25.31 15.52
CA LYS A 128 31.00 26.32 16.38
C LYS A 128 32.48 26.47 15.99
N ASN A 129 33.07 27.61 16.35
CA ASN A 129 34.48 27.92 16.08
C ASN A 129 35.42 27.47 17.22
N ASN A 130 35.04 26.41 17.94
CA ASN A 130 35.89 25.76 18.95
C ASN A 130 36.85 24.77 18.28
N SER A 131 37.86 24.32 19.03
CA SER A 131 38.91 23.41 18.56
C SER A 131 38.33 22.15 17.90
N GLU A 132 37.33 21.54 18.52
CA GLU A 132 36.75 20.26 18.13
C GLU A 132 36.02 20.35 16.78
N GLU A 133 35.09 21.28 16.66
CA GLU A 133 34.24 21.38 15.47
C GLU A 133 34.96 22.09 14.31
N LYS A 134 36.01 22.88 14.60
CA LYS A 134 36.80 23.56 13.57
C LYS A 134 37.61 22.58 12.72
N ILE A 135 38.17 21.53 13.33
CA ILE A 135 38.89 20.48 12.59
C ILE A 135 37.93 19.74 11.66
N ILE A 136 36.74 19.38 12.15
CA ILE A 136 35.70 18.74 11.32
C ILE A 136 35.22 19.67 10.20
N SER A 137 34.99 20.96 10.50
CA SER A 137 34.62 21.95 9.49
C SER A 137 35.70 22.09 8.40
N ALA A 138 36.98 22.03 8.78
CA ALA A 138 38.10 22.05 7.85
C ALA A 138 38.16 20.79 6.99
N PHE A 139 37.97 19.60 7.58
CA PHE A 139 37.89 18.33 6.85
C PHE A 139 36.74 18.32 5.84
N ILE A 140 35.53 18.70 6.27
CA ILE A 140 34.36 18.80 5.38
C ILE A 140 34.68 19.73 4.20
N LYS A 141 35.27 20.90 4.47
CA LYS A 141 35.59 21.87 3.42
C LYS A 141 36.68 21.39 2.46
N LYS A 142 37.77 20.80 2.97
CA LYS A 142 38.95 20.44 2.16
C LYS A 142 38.79 19.12 1.44
N ILE A 143 38.25 18.11 2.12
CA ILE A 143 38.19 16.73 1.64
C ILE A 143 36.80 16.41 1.10
N VAL A 144 35.76 16.57 1.91
CA VAL A 144 34.40 16.11 1.55
C VAL A 144 33.83 16.91 0.39
N LEU A 145 33.70 18.23 0.54
CA LEU A 145 33.12 19.09 -0.50
C LEU A 145 33.93 19.06 -1.79
N LYS A 146 35.26 19.00 -1.72
CA LYS A 146 36.13 19.05 -2.90
C LYS A 146 36.37 17.68 -3.52
N SER A 147 36.97 16.77 -2.77
CA SER A 147 37.44 15.46 -3.26
C SER A 147 36.29 14.47 -3.41
N TRP A 148 35.45 14.32 -2.38
CA TRP A 148 34.39 13.31 -2.36
C TRP A 148 33.14 13.72 -3.13
N LEU A 149 32.94 15.01 -3.41
CA LEU A 149 31.70 15.52 -4.02
C LEU A 149 31.97 16.31 -5.31
N PHE A 150 32.57 17.50 -5.22
CA PHE A 150 32.70 18.40 -6.37
C PHE A 150 33.42 17.76 -7.56
N ASN A 151 34.52 17.05 -7.33
CA ASN A 151 35.28 16.39 -8.39
C ASN A 151 34.52 15.25 -9.10
N ASN A 152 33.40 14.77 -8.56
CA ASN A 152 32.60 13.72 -9.18
C ASN A 152 31.58 14.26 -10.18
N PHE A 153 31.15 15.53 -10.05
CA PHE A 153 30.18 16.15 -10.95
C PHE A 153 30.72 17.33 -11.76
N ALA A 154 31.92 17.83 -11.43
CA ALA A 154 32.56 18.96 -12.08
C ALA A 154 33.96 18.61 -12.60
N ILE A 155 34.21 18.89 -13.88
CA ILE A 155 35.49 18.60 -14.56
C ILE A 155 36.21 19.90 -14.88
N ASN A 156 37.48 19.99 -14.49
CA ASN A 156 38.33 21.16 -14.73
C ASN A 156 38.67 21.28 -16.22
N VAL A 157 38.45 22.46 -16.80
CA VAL A 157 38.72 22.76 -18.21
C VAL A 157 40.19 23.18 -18.38
N PRO A 158 40.98 22.51 -19.25
CA PRO A 158 42.37 22.89 -19.47
C PRO A 158 42.52 24.31 -20.04
N PRO A 159 43.63 25.03 -19.75
CA PRO A 159 44.73 24.60 -18.89
C PRO A 159 44.29 24.52 -17.43
N LYS A 160 44.77 23.52 -16.67
CA LYS A 160 44.30 23.19 -15.30
C LYS A 160 44.27 24.37 -14.30
N ASN A 161 44.96 25.47 -14.61
CA ASN A 161 45.03 26.69 -13.81
C ASN A 161 43.87 27.69 -14.07
N SER A 162 43.02 27.43 -15.08
CA SER A 162 41.91 28.32 -15.48
C SER A 162 40.85 28.51 -14.38
N LYS A 163 40.71 27.53 -13.47
CA LYS A 163 39.60 27.42 -12.50
C LYS A 163 38.21 27.42 -13.17
N GLU A 164 38.16 27.07 -14.45
CA GLU A 164 36.91 26.88 -15.18
C GLU A 164 36.49 25.42 -15.08
N TYR A 165 35.20 25.19 -14.85
CA TYR A 165 34.63 23.86 -14.65
C TYR A 165 33.40 23.67 -15.54
N ARG A 166 33.22 22.43 -15.99
CA ARG A 166 32.04 22.01 -16.76
C ARG A 166 31.40 20.77 -16.13
N PRO A 167 30.12 20.47 -16.44
CA PRO A 167 29.46 19.26 -15.98
C PRO A 167 30.19 18.00 -16.43
N ALA A 168 30.24 16.99 -15.56
CA ALA A 168 30.83 15.68 -15.86
C ALA A 168 30.00 14.83 -16.84
N LEU A 169 28.72 15.16 -17.01
CA LEU A 169 27.76 14.43 -17.84
C LEU A 169 27.11 15.39 -18.84
N ILE A 170 26.99 14.96 -20.09
CA ILE A 170 26.12 15.57 -21.11
C ILE A 170 25.27 14.53 -21.81
N ARG A 171 24.20 14.98 -22.46
CA ARG A 171 23.40 14.18 -23.38
C ARG A 171 23.64 14.63 -24.82
N GLN A 172 24.02 13.67 -25.67
CA GLN A 172 24.28 13.86 -27.09
C GLN A 172 23.10 14.56 -27.80
N GLU A 173 23.41 15.38 -28.81
CA GLU A 173 22.51 16.30 -29.55
C GLU A 173 21.90 17.47 -28.76
N THR A 174 21.51 17.26 -27.50
CA THR A 174 20.83 18.28 -26.69
C THR A 174 21.79 19.25 -26.00
N ASP A 175 22.94 18.72 -25.55
CA ASP A 175 23.93 19.44 -24.77
C ASP A 175 25.25 19.56 -25.53
N ILE A 176 26.01 20.63 -25.26
CA ILE A 176 27.31 20.92 -25.86
C ILE A 176 28.25 21.42 -24.76
N TRP A 177 29.36 20.71 -24.56
CA TRP A 177 30.46 21.21 -23.73
C TRP A 177 31.15 22.40 -24.41
N TYR A 178 31.24 23.53 -23.70
CA TYR A 178 32.01 24.68 -24.15
C TYR A 178 32.52 25.51 -22.95
N VAL A 179 33.66 26.21 -23.13
CA VAL A 179 34.33 26.98 -22.06
C VAL A 179 33.68 28.36 -21.85
N ASN A 180 33.36 29.06 -22.94
CA ASN A 180 32.61 30.31 -22.92
C ASN A 180 31.11 30.05 -22.68
N LYS A 181 30.54 30.72 -21.66
CA LYS A 181 29.09 30.67 -21.34
C LYS A 181 28.18 30.98 -22.53
N ASN A 182 28.65 31.76 -23.51
CA ASN A 182 27.85 32.16 -24.67
C ASN A 182 27.66 31.05 -25.72
N HIS A 183 28.50 30.00 -25.70
CA HIS A 183 28.46 28.91 -26.68
C HIS A 183 28.22 27.54 -26.03
N ALA A 184 28.30 27.45 -24.70
CA ALA A 184 27.90 26.26 -23.95
C ALA A 184 26.38 26.13 -23.98
N LYS A 185 25.88 24.93 -24.22
CA LYS A 185 24.45 24.66 -24.30
C LYS A 185 24.13 23.46 -23.42
N TYR A 186 23.37 23.68 -22.35
CA TYR A 186 22.90 22.61 -21.46
C TYR A 186 21.38 22.68 -21.42
N ILE A 187 20.73 21.90 -22.27
CA ILE A 187 19.26 21.82 -22.35
C ILE A 187 18.75 20.72 -21.44
N SER A 188 19.44 19.57 -21.40
CA SER A 188 18.92 18.43 -20.66
C SER A 188 18.86 18.74 -19.16
N PRO A 189 17.81 18.27 -18.45
CA PRO A 189 17.56 18.69 -17.07
C PRO A 189 18.74 18.46 -16.12
N ILE A 190 19.40 17.31 -16.25
CA ILE A 190 20.51 16.94 -15.36
C ILE A 190 21.75 17.76 -15.69
N SER A 191 22.18 17.81 -16.95
CA SER A 191 23.38 18.57 -17.35
C SER A 191 23.23 20.05 -17.01
N LYS A 192 22.03 20.61 -17.21
CA LYS A 192 21.71 21.98 -16.82
C LYS A 192 21.80 22.20 -15.31
N TYR A 193 21.17 21.32 -14.52
CA TYR A 193 21.22 21.40 -13.06
C TYR A 193 22.66 21.29 -12.52
N LEU A 194 23.49 20.42 -13.09
CA LEU A 194 24.91 20.33 -12.77
C LEU A 194 25.66 21.62 -13.12
N PHE A 195 25.44 22.17 -14.31
CA PHE A 195 26.08 23.41 -14.75
C PHE A 195 25.70 24.60 -13.87
N ASP A 196 24.42 24.77 -13.59
CA ASP A 196 23.90 25.85 -12.74
C ASP A 196 24.46 25.74 -11.32
N THR A 197 24.57 24.51 -10.78
CA THR A 197 25.21 24.24 -9.49
C THR A 197 26.70 24.60 -9.49
N ILE A 198 27.45 24.22 -10.53
CA ILE A 198 28.88 24.56 -10.67
C ILE A 198 29.06 26.08 -10.68
N ASN A 199 28.21 26.81 -11.39
CA ASN A 199 28.21 28.27 -11.40
C ASN A 199 27.87 28.85 -10.02
N ALA A 200 26.86 28.34 -9.33
CA ALA A 200 26.50 28.78 -7.99
C ALA A 200 27.66 28.62 -6.99
N ILE A 201 28.39 27.49 -7.06
CA ILE A 201 29.58 27.24 -6.23
C ILE A 201 30.73 28.19 -6.60
N LYS A 202 30.90 28.51 -7.89
CA LYS A 202 31.89 29.50 -8.33
C LYS A 202 31.53 30.90 -7.82
N ASP A 203 30.26 31.27 -7.89
CA ASP A 203 29.73 32.56 -7.50
C ASP A 203 29.72 32.76 -5.98
N GLU A 204 29.62 31.69 -5.17
CA GLU A 204 29.73 31.76 -3.70
C GLU A 204 31.02 32.47 -3.27
N LYS A 205 32.13 32.33 -4.01
CA LYS A 205 33.39 33.02 -3.71
C LYS A 205 33.23 34.55 -3.75
N ASN A 206 32.32 35.06 -4.57
CA ASN A 206 32.04 36.48 -4.74
C ASN A 206 30.90 36.94 -3.82
N THR A 207 29.82 36.16 -3.73
CA THR A 207 28.60 36.52 -2.97
C THR A 207 28.68 36.17 -1.48
N LYS A 208 29.64 35.33 -1.08
CA LYS A 208 29.77 34.70 0.24
C LYS A 208 28.57 33.82 0.67
N VAL A 209 27.62 33.58 -0.23
CA VAL A 209 26.41 32.79 0.01
C VAL A 209 26.22 31.83 -1.15
N LEU A 210 26.16 30.53 -0.83
CA LEU A 210 25.80 29.49 -1.79
C LEU A 210 24.27 29.44 -1.90
N ASN A 211 23.75 29.89 -3.03
CA ASN A 211 22.32 29.76 -3.34
C ASN A 211 22.06 28.40 -3.96
N GLU A 212 21.04 27.72 -3.44
CA GLU A 212 20.61 26.43 -3.95
C GLU A 212 19.89 26.60 -5.30
N VAL A 213 20.25 25.76 -6.26
CA VAL A 213 19.69 25.77 -7.61
C VAL A 213 18.45 24.88 -7.67
N SER A 214 17.44 25.29 -8.44
CA SER A 214 16.26 24.47 -8.76
C SER A 214 16.33 23.94 -10.19
N SER A 215 15.86 22.70 -10.42
CA SER A 215 15.56 22.22 -11.77
C SER A 215 14.21 22.78 -12.27
N LEU A 216 14.04 22.88 -13.59
CA LEU A 216 12.75 23.21 -14.24
C LEU A 216 11.94 21.96 -14.61
N ASP A 217 12.57 20.78 -14.57
CA ASP A 217 11.95 19.51 -14.91
C ASP A 217 11.22 18.92 -13.69
N SER A 218 9.94 18.55 -13.85
CA SER A 218 9.10 18.08 -12.77
C SER A 218 9.64 16.80 -12.14
N ASN A 219 10.13 15.85 -12.94
CA ASN A 219 10.65 14.58 -12.43
C ASN A 219 11.93 14.80 -11.62
N THR A 220 12.87 15.60 -12.15
CA THR A 220 14.12 15.95 -11.47
C THR A 220 13.84 16.67 -10.15
N ILE A 221 12.84 17.56 -10.08
CA ILE A 221 12.41 18.23 -8.84
C ILE A 221 11.96 17.20 -7.79
N GLU A 222 11.12 16.23 -8.18
CA GLU A 222 10.64 15.20 -7.26
C GLU A 222 11.76 14.31 -6.73
N VAL A 223 12.70 13.94 -7.61
CA VAL A 223 13.89 13.16 -7.23
C VAL A 223 14.79 13.95 -6.27
N ILE A 224 15.05 15.23 -6.53
CA ILE A 224 15.83 16.09 -5.62
C ILE A 224 15.16 16.16 -4.24
N LYS A 225 13.84 16.39 -4.21
CA LYS A 225 13.07 16.41 -2.95
C LYS A 225 13.13 15.08 -2.21
N ALA A 226 13.09 13.96 -2.93
CA ALA A 226 13.24 12.64 -2.34
C ALA A 226 14.62 12.45 -1.73
N ILE A 227 15.69 12.84 -2.44
CA ILE A 227 17.08 12.78 -1.93
C ILE A 227 17.22 13.63 -0.66
N ASP A 228 16.72 14.86 -0.67
CA ASP A 228 16.79 15.75 0.50
C ASP A 228 16.04 15.18 1.71
N LEU A 229 14.87 14.58 1.47
CA LEU A 229 14.12 13.93 2.54
C LEU A 229 14.91 12.77 3.15
N GLU A 230 15.52 11.91 2.34
CA GLU A 230 16.32 10.79 2.82
C GLU A 230 17.58 11.26 3.55
N ILE A 231 18.33 12.25 3.03
CA ILE A 231 19.52 12.82 3.69
C ILE A 231 19.17 13.40 5.08
N ASN A 232 18.04 14.10 5.19
CA ASN A 232 17.63 14.71 6.46
C ASN A 232 17.13 13.66 7.46
N THR A 233 16.46 12.59 7.00
CA THR A 233 15.80 11.62 7.88
C THR A 233 16.61 10.35 8.15
N ILE A 234 17.82 10.25 7.59
CA ILE A 234 18.65 9.05 7.71
C ILE A 234 19.01 8.78 9.18
N PHE A 235 18.71 7.56 9.63
CA PHE A 235 18.87 7.09 11.02
C PHE A 235 18.07 7.84 12.11
N GLU A 236 17.29 8.89 11.80
CA GLU A 236 16.47 9.60 12.79
C GLU A 236 15.53 8.65 13.55
N LYS A 237 14.88 7.74 12.81
CA LYS A 237 13.91 6.77 13.40
C LYS A 237 14.57 5.73 14.30
N THR A 238 15.84 5.40 14.07
CA THR A 238 16.54 4.34 14.81
C THR A 238 17.40 4.88 15.94
N GLY A 239 17.69 6.19 15.96
CA GLY A 239 18.66 6.78 16.88
C GLY A 239 20.06 6.19 16.72
N PHE A 240 20.37 5.65 15.53
CA PHE A 240 21.64 5.00 15.27
C PHE A 240 22.76 6.05 15.12
N SER A 241 23.92 5.79 15.73
CA SER A 241 25.14 6.58 15.55
C SER A 241 26.21 5.66 14.97
N ALA A 242 26.73 6.01 13.80
CA ALA A 242 27.69 5.20 13.06
C ALA A 242 29.10 5.23 13.68
N LEU A 243 29.47 6.32 14.36
CA LEU A 243 30.76 6.44 15.01
C LEU A 243 30.90 5.40 16.12
N ASN A 244 32.07 4.77 16.21
CA ASN A 244 32.43 3.69 17.13
C ASN A 244 31.63 2.38 16.97
N LYS A 245 30.45 2.40 16.34
CA LYS A 245 29.69 1.18 15.99
C LYS A 245 30.11 0.62 14.64
N SER A 246 30.04 1.44 13.59
CA SER A 246 30.34 1.05 12.22
C SER A 246 31.75 1.43 11.82
N TYR A 247 32.19 2.62 12.20
CA TYR A 247 33.49 3.16 11.78
C TYR A 247 34.21 3.82 12.95
N THR A 248 35.54 3.72 12.94
CA THR A 248 36.42 4.53 13.80
C THR A 248 36.57 5.95 13.26
N LEU A 249 37.25 6.84 14.01
CA LEU A 249 37.64 8.15 13.50
C LEU A 249 38.61 8.01 12.31
N GLU A 250 39.62 7.14 12.44
CA GLU A 250 40.55 6.80 11.35
C GLU A 250 39.81 6.37 10.07
N ASP A 251 38.83 5.48 10.19
CA ASP A 251 38.05 4.97 9.04
C ASP A 251 37.36 6.12 8.26
N LEU A 252 36.77 7.08 8.98
CA LEU A 252 35.96 8.14 8.36
C LEU A 252 36.78 9.35 7.90
N PHE A 253 37.79 9.71 8.68
CA PHE A 253 38.51 10.97 8.53
C PHE A 253 39.97 10.78 8.06
N GLY A 254 40.52 9.58 8.21
CA GLY A 254 41.90 9.23 7.85
C GLY A 254 42.93 9.58 8.94
N ILE A 255 44.11 8.97 8.81
CA ILE A 255 45.22 9.08 9.79
C ILE A 255 45.66 10.53 10.00
N GLU A 256 45.81 11.32 8.93
CA GLU A 256 46.23 12.74 9.04
C GLU A 256 45.25 13.58 9.88
N PHE A 257 43.96 13.24 9.87
CA PHE A 257 42.97 13.91 10.70
C PHE A 257 43.11 13.47 12.16
N GLU A 258 43.35 12.18 12.41
CA GLU A 258 43.55 11.63 13.75
C GLU A 258 44.82 12.21 14.39
N ASP A 259 45.90 12.36 13.64
CA ASP A 259 47.13 13.01 14.10
C ASP A 259 46.88 14.49 14.48
N GLU A 260 46.20 15.28 13.62
CA GLU A 260 45.80 16.67 13.93
C GLU A 260 44.90 16.75 15.18
N TYR A 261 44.15 15.69 15.45
CA TYR A 261 43.20 15.57 16.53
C TYR A 261 43.87 15.20 17.87
N GLU A 262 44.79 14.23 17.84
CA GLU A 262 45.63 13.84 18.97
C GLU A 262 46.59 14.97 19.38
N ASP A 263 47.23 15.64 18.42
CA ASP A 263 48.12 16.78 18.66
C ASP A 263 47.39 17.96 19.34
N ALA A 264 46.11 18.13 19.03
CA ALA A 264 45.25 19.14 19.65
C ALA A 264 44.74 18.72 21.05
N ASN A 265 45.06 17.50 21.50
CA ASN A 265 44.67 16.89 22.77
C ASN A 265 43.14 16.91 22.99
N ILE A 266 42.39 16.59 21.94
CA ILE A 266 40.93 16.61 21.95
C ILE A 266 40.40 15.19 22.11
N ASP A 267 39.38 15.01 22.96
CA ASP A 267 38.61 13.77 23.05
C ASP A 267 37.18 13.98 22.54
N PHE A 268 36.83 13.28 21.46
CA PHE A 268 35.60 13.55 20.71
C PHE A 268 34.38 12.99 21.43
N ASP A 269 34.54 11.80 21.98
CA ASP A 269 33.48 11.12 22.74
C ASP A 269 33.22 11.87 24.05
N THR A 270 34.27 12.39 24.69
CA THR A 270 34.13 13.27 25.85
C THR A 270 33.46 14.60 25.47
N TYR A 271 33.82 15.23 24.35
CA TYR A 271 33.18 16.47 23.89
C TYR A 271 31.67 16.28 23.63
N LEU A 272 31.29 15.21 22.92
CA LEU A 272 29.88 14.92 22.60
C LEU A 272 29.07 14.54 23.85
N SER A 273 29.65 13.78 24.78
CA SER A 273 28.96 13.39 26.02
C SER A 273 28.74 14.55 26.98
N GLN A 274 29.65 15.53 26.99
CA GLN A 274 29.53 16.74 27.82
C GLN A 274 28.64 17.83 27.20
N ASN A 275 28.44 17.82 25.87
CA ASN A 275 27.67 18.83 25.14
C ASN A 275 26.51 18.20 24.35
N LEU A 276 25.42 17.83 25.06
CA LEU A 276 24.27 17.15 24.47
C LEU A 276 23.61 17.94 23.31
N ASP A 277 23.54 19.27 23.43
CA ASP A 277 23.03 20.17 22.37
C ASP A 277 23.87 20.07 21.09
N ARG A 278 25.19 19.89 21.24
CA ARG A 278 26.10 19.72 20.11
C ARG A 278 26.05 18.32 19.55
N ASN A 279 25.82 17.31 20.40
CA ASN A 279 25.63 15.95 19.95
C ASN A 279 24.44 15.80 18.99
N GLU A 280 23.33 16.50 19.24
CA GLU A 280 22.16 16.53 18.35
C GLU A 280 22.48 17.13 16.97
N VAL A 281 23.43 18.08 16.89
CA VAL A 281 23.88 18.69 15.63
C VAL A 281 24.91 17.82 14.92
N MET A 282 25.86 17.25 15.68
CA MET A 282 27.00 16.50 15.13
C MET A 282 26.63 15.10 14.67
N THR A 283 25.74 14.42 15.39
CA THR A 283 25.35 13.03 15.06
C THR A 283 24.79 12.91 13.63
N PRO A 284 23.84 13.74 13.17
CA PRO A 284 23.36 13.71 11.78
C PRO A 284 24.46 13.95 10.74
N ILE A 285 25.43 14.83 11.04
CA ILE A 285 26.55 15.14 10.16
C ILE A 285 27.44 13.91 9.99
N ILE A 286 27.83 13.29 11.11
CA ILE A 286 28.71 12.10 11.12
C ILE A 286 28.02 10.91 10.45
N ASN A 287 26.74 10.69 10.74
CA ASN A 287 25.95 9.63 10.10
C ASN A 287 25.89 9.80 8.59
N ASN A 288 25.65 11.03 8.10
CA ASN A 288 25.67 11.31 6.67
C ASN A 288 27.08 11.17 6.07
N LEU A 289 28.14 11.52 6.80
CA LEU A 289 29.52 11.24 6.37
C LEU A 289 29.76 9.74 6.24
N SER A 290 29.31 8.93 7.19
CA SER A 290 29.42 7.47 7.13
C SER A 290 28.66 6.86 5.95
N VAL A 291 27.49 7.41 5.61
CA VAL A 291 26.70 6.98 4.44
C VAL A 291 27.40 7.35 3.14
N LEU A 292 27.91 8.58 3.01
CA LEU A 292 28.66 9.00 1.83
C LEU A 292 29.96 8.20 1.67
N HIS A 293 30.69 7.98 2.77
CA HIS A 293 31.89 7.13 2.79
C HIS A 293 31.56 5.70 2.34
N TYR A 294 30.45 5.13 2.84
CA TYR A 294 29.99 3.81 2.41
C TYR A 294 29.64 3.76 0.92
N LEU A 295 28.94 4.78 0.43
CA LEU A 295 28.62 4.90 -0.99
C LEU A 295 29.88 4.92 -1.85
N LEU A 296 30.90 5.68 -1.47
CA LEU A 296 32.11 5.84 -2.28
C LEU A 296 33.02 4.61 -2.26
N ASN A 297 33.21 4.00 -1.08
CA ASN A 297 34.28 3.00 -0.87
C ASN A 297 33.80 1.55 -0.79
N TYR A 298 32.50 1.33 -0.56
CA TYR A 298 31.95 -0.02 -0.37
C TYR A 298 30.76 -0.32 -1.29
N CYS A 299 30.30 0.64 -2.10
CA CYS A 299 29.34 0.35 -3.18
C CYS A 299 30.06 0.22 -4.52
N ALA A 300 29.75 -0.83 -5.28
CA ALA A 300 30.44 -1.14 -6.52
C ALA A 300 29.50 -1.40 -7.71
N PHE A 301 29.98 -1.05 -8.90
CA PHE A 301 29.42 -1.44 -10.19
C PHE A 301 30.28 -2.52 -10.84
N THR A 302 29.66 -3.35 -11.66
CA THR A 302 30.37 -4.07 -12.72
C THR A 302 30.36 -3.17 -13.95
N VAL A 303 31.52 -2.65 -14.33
CA VAL A 303 31.69 -1.79 -15.50
C VAL A 303 32.20 -2.65 -16.65
N ILE A 304 31.39 -2.75 -17.70
CA ILE A 304 31.74 -3.50 -18.91
C ILE A 304 32.05 -2.48 -20.00
N SER A 305 33.31 -2.46 -20.41
CA SER A 305 33.78 -1.60 -21.50
C SER A 305 33.84 -2.41 -22.79
N SER A 306 33.22 -1.88 -23.84
CA SER A 306 33.22 -2.46 -25.18
C SER A 306 34.12 -1.64 -26.12
N PRO A 307 34.78 -2.27 -27.11
CA PRO A 307 35.57 -1.56 -28.12
C PRO A 307 34.72 -0.84 -29.16
N THR A 308 33.46 -1.24 -29.39
CA THR A 308 32.55 -0.62 -30.35
C THR A 308 31.14 -0.48 -29.77
N GLU A 309 30.37 0.49 -30.30
CA GLU A 309 28.97 0.68 -29.93
C GLU A 309 28.11 -0.55 -30.18
N SER A 310 28.26 -1.16 -31.36
CA SER A 310 27.47 -2.32 -31.79
C SER A 310 27.62 -3.51 -30.83
N ALA A 311 28.85 -3.80 -30.40
CA ALA A 311 29.13 -4.88 -29.46
C ALA A 311 28.54 -4.56 -28.07
N ALA A 312 28.56 -3.31 -27.64
CA ALA A 312 27.92 -2.88 -26.39
C ALA A 312 26.39 -3.05 -26.45
N LEU A 313 25.76 -2.71 -27.58
CA LEU A 313 24.32 -2.86 -27.81
C LEU A 313 23.89 -4.34 -27.86
N ASP A 314 24.66 -5.21 -28.53
CA ASP A 314 24.41 -6.66 -28.56
C ASP A 314 24.47 -7.28 -27.17
N MET A 315 25.45 -6.84 -26.36
CA MET A 315 25.57 -7.26 -24.97
C MET A 315 24.40 -6.75 -24.11
N PHE A 316 24.01 -5.49 -24.29
CA PHE A 316 22.85 -4.92 -23.60
C PHE A 316 21.58 -5.73 -23.88
N GLN A 317 21.34 -6.12 -25.14
CA GLN A 317 20.19 -6.96 -25.51
C GLN A 317 20.28 -8.35 -24.89
N SER A 318 21.47 -8.96 -24.89
CA SER A 318 21.71 -10.30 -24.31
C SER A 318 21.50 -10.35 -22.80
N LEU A 319 21.94 -9.30 -22.07
CA LEU A 319 21.76 -9.20 -20.61
C LEU A 319 20.31 -8.93 -20.22
N ASN A 320 19.56 -8.18 -21.04
CA ASN A 320 18.15 -7.90 -20.76
C ASN A 320 17.18 -9.01 -21.22
N SER A 321 17.57 -9.85 -22.18
CA SER A 321 16.72 -10.93 -22.70
C SER A 321 16.74 -12.21 -21.83
N SER A 322 17.75 -12.39 -20.97
CA SER A 322 18.00 -13.64 -20.25
C SER A 322 17.41 -13.74 -18.83
N GLY A 323 16.83 -12.65 -18.29
CA GLY A 323 16.48 -12.58 -16.87
C GLY A 323 15.01 -12.82 -16.53
N VAL A 324 14.60 -14.05 -16.21
CA VAL A 324 13.40 -14.24 -15.37
C VAL A 324 13.76 -13.79 -13.96
N GLN A 325 13.25 -12.62 -13.54
CA GLN A 325 13.54 -12.10 -12.20
C GLN A 325 13.04 -13.07 -11.12
N LEU A 326 13.95 -13.46 -10.22
CA LEU A 326 13.63 -14.31 -9.08
C LEU A 326 12.65 -13.61 -8.13
N THR A 327 11.58 -14.32 -7.75
CA THR A 327 10.60 -13.85 -6.78
C THR A 327 11.18 -13.81 -5.36
N ALA A 328 10.53 -13.09 -4.46
CA ALA A 328 10.93 -13.07 -3.05
C ALA A 328 10.94 -14.47 -2.40
N LEU A 329 10.04 -15.36 -2.81
CA LEU A 329 10.02 -16.76 -2.36
C LEU A 329 11.21 -17.56 -2.86
N GLN A 330 11.62 -17.36 -4.11
CA GLN A 330 12.80 -18.04 -4.65
C GLN A 330 14.08 -17.61 -3.91
N MET A 331 14.15 -16.35 -3.48
CA MET A 331 15.23 -15.84 -2.64
C MET A 331 15.20 -16.34 -1.18
N LEU A 332 14.06 -16.83 -0.72
CA LEU A 332 13.92 -17.38 0.63
C LEU A 332 14.41 -18.85 0.71
N LYS A 333 14.32 -19.61 -0.39
CA LYS A 333 14.75 -21.02 -0.45
C LYS A 333 16.19 -21.28 0.01
N PRO A 334 17.21 -20.46 -0.37
CA PRO A 334 18.57 -20.64 0.13
C PRO A 334 18.66 -20.53 1.66
N ASN A 335 17.95 -19.57 2.26
CA ASN A 335 17.91 -19.38 3.71
C ASN A 335 17.25 -20.59 4.39
N LEU A 336 16.09 -21.03 3.91
CA LEU A 336 15.42 -22.24 4.43
C LEU A 336 16.31 -23.48 4.32
N SER A 337 16.97 -23.66 3.17
CA SER A 337 17.87 -24.78 2.95
C SER A 337 19.09 -24.74 3.87
N SER A 338 19.60 -23.55 4.21
CA SER A 338 20.67 -23.37 5.19
C SER A 338 20.19 -23.79 6.59
N ASP A 339 19.02 -23.30 7.02
CA ASP A 339 18.49 -23.56 8.36
C ASP A 339 18.23 -25.06 8.59
N PHE A 340 17.68 -25.76 7.59
CA PHE A 340 17.49 -27.21 7.63
C PHE A 340 18.82 -27.98 7.65
N ARG A 341 19.82 -27.52 6.86
CA ARG A 341 21.16 -28.13 6.83
C ARG A 341 21.89 -28.01 8.16
N GLN A 342 21.78 -26.87 8.84
CA GLN A 342 22.37 -26.66 10.18
C GLN A 342 21.84 -27.66 11.22
N HIS A 343 20.63 -28.17 11.02
CA HIS A 343 19.98 -29.15 11.91
C HIS A 343 20.05 -30.59 11.40
N HIS A 344 20.86 -30.86 10.36
CA HIS A 344 20.99 -32.18 9.73
C HIS A 344 19.67 -32.75 9.18
N VAL A 345 18.69 -31.90 8.84
CA VAL A 345 17.42 -32.30 8.23
C VAL A 345 17.44 -32.01 6.72
N SER A 346 16.89 -32.91 5.91
CA SER A 346 16.79 -32.70 4.46
C SER A 346 15.65 -31.74 4.12
N PHE A 347 15.98 -30.56 3.60
CA PHE A 347 14.98 -29.60 3.11
C PHE A 347 14.18 -30.17 1.92
N SER A 348 14.83 -30.85 0.97
CA SER A 348 14.19 -31.29 -0.27
C SER A 348 12.96 -32.19 -0.05
N ASN A 349 12.98 -32.98 1.03
CA ASN A 349 11.90 -33.91 1.39
C ASN A 349 10.97 -33.38 2.50
N SER A 350 11.16 -32.12 2.93
CA SER A 350 10.34 -31.51 3.98
C SER A 350 8.99 -31.02 3.43
N GLU A 351 7.98 -30.99 4.30
CA GLU A 351 6.67 -30.37 3.99
C GLU A 351 6.83 -28.89 3.60
N THR A 352 7.71 -28.16 4.29
CA THR A 352 8.08 -26.77 3.99
C THR A 352 8.55 -26.57 2.53
N SER A 353 9.33 -27.50 1.99
CA SER A 353 9.77 -27.47 0.59
C SER A 353 8.62 -27.69 -0.38
N ILE A 354 7.70 -28.60 -0.06
CA ILE A 354 6.50 -28.87 -0.87
C ILE A 354 5.63 -27.61 -0.91
N GLU A 355 5.35 -27.01 0.24
CA GLU A 355 4.51 -25.81 0.36
C GLU A 355 5.10 -24.62 -0.39
N ILE A 356 6.39 -24.30 -0.20
CA ILE A 356 7.00 -23.16 -0.89
C ILE A 356 7.07 -23.39 -2.41
N ASN A 357 7.22 -24.63 -2.85
CA ASN A 357 7.18 -24.97 -4.27
C ASN A 357 5.76 -24.81 -4.82
N ASP A 358 4.74 -25.23 -4.09
CA ASP A 358 3.35 -25.06 -4.51
C ASP A 358 2.93 -23.59 -4.60
N ILE A 359 3.33 -22.74 -3.65
CA ILE A 359 3.08 -21.29 -3.74
C ILE A 359 3.76 -20.72 -4.99
N ASN A 360 5.00 -21.12 -5.28
CA ASN A 360 5.71 -20.67 -6.48
C ASN A 360 5.03 -21.16 -7.77
N ASN A 361 4.57 -22.41 -7.80
CA ASN A 361 3.84 -22.97 -8.93
C ASN A 361 2.53 -22.23 -9.15
N TRP A 362 1.80 -21.92 -8.07
CA TRP A 362 0.56 -21.15 -8.13
C TRP A 362 0.76 -19.74 -8.72
N PHE A 363 1.86 -19.06 -8.38
CA PHE A 363 2.22 -17.78 -9.01
C PHE A 363 2.49 -17.91 -10.51
N ASN A 364 3.12 -19.01 -10.92
CA ASN A 364 3.59 -19.22 -12.30
C ASN A 364 2.60 -19.98 -13.19
N ALA A 365 1.52 -20.54 -12.64
CA ALA A 365 0.57 -21.38 -13.38
C ALA A 365 -0.03 -20.68 -14.63
N ASP A 366 -0.25 -19.36 -14.56
CA ASP A 366 -0.71 -18.55 -15.69
C ASP A 366 0.07 -17.24 -15.77
N GLY A 367 0.94 -17.08 -16.77
CA GLY A 367 1.79 -15.91 -16.93
C GLY A 367 1.02 -14.57 -16.95
N ARG A 368 -0.20 -14.56 -17.48
CA ARG A 368 -1.10 -13.38 -17.51
C ARG A 368 -1.64 -12.97 -16.13
N SER A 369 -1.73 -13.89 -15.16
CA SER A 369 -2.27 -13.62 -13.82
C SER A 369 -1.20 -13.50 -12.73
N ARG A 370 0.08 -13.78 -13.07
CA ARG A 370 1.20 -13.78 -12.13
C ARG A 370 1.30 -12.47 -11.34
N GLU A 371 1.25 -11.33 -12.02
CA GLU A 371 1.34 -10.01 -11.38
C GLU A 371 0.16 -9.75 -10.43
N ARG A 372 -1.06 -10.09 -10.85
CA ARG A 372 -2.26 -9.99 -10.00
C ARG A 372 -2.14 -10.87 -8.76
N LYS A 373 -1.70 -12.12 -8.90
CA LYS A 373 -1.52 -13.05 -7.77
C LYS A 373 -0.45 -12.55 -6.80
N LEU A 374 0.70 -12.10 -7.31
CA LEU A 374 1.78 -11.53 -6.49
C LEU A 374 1.29 -10.32 -5.71
N LYS A 375 0.64 -9.36 -6.38
CA LYS A 375 0.10 -8.15 -5.74
C LYS A 375 -0.90 -8.49 -4.63
N GLN A 376 -1.84 -9.39 -4.93
CA GLN A 376 -2.87 -9.81 -3.97
C GLN A 376 -2.26 -10.57 -2.79
N PHE A 377 -1.29 -11.45 -3.05
CA PHE A 377 -0.58 -12.18 -2.01
C PHE A 377 0.15 -11.24 -1.05
N PHE A 378 1.03 -10.37 -1.56
CA PHE A 378 1.83 -9.48 -0.69
C PHE A 378 0.96 -8.45 0.03
N LEU A 379 -0.11 -7.93 -0.60
CA LEU A 379 -1.06 -7.03 0.07
C LEU A 379 -1.66 -7.64 1.33
N LYS A 380 -1.96 -8.94 1.31
CA LYS A 380 -2.57 -9.62 2.45
C LYS A 380 -1.53 -10.16 3.42
N PHE A 381 -0.47 -10.75 2.90
CA PHE A 381 0.57 -11.37 3.71
C PHE A 381 1.34 -10.34 4.55
N CYS A 382 1.72 -9.19 3.99
CA CYS A 382 2.44 -8.15 4.74
C CYS A 382 1.58 -7.58 5.89
N MET A 383 0.31 -7.27 5.60
CA MET A 383 -0.63 -6.78 6.60
C MET A 383 -0.93 -7.84 7.68
N LEU A 384 -1.07 -9.11 7.30
CA LEU A 384 -1.24 -10.23 8.22
C LEU A 384 -0.03 -10.39 9.13
N PHE A 385 1.18 -10.38 8.56
CA PHE A 385 2.37 -10.80 9.27
C PHE A 385 2.91 -9.72 10.20
N SER A 386 3.14 -8.51 9.67
CA SER A 386 3.70 -7.38 10.43
C SER A 386 2.73 -6.20 10.59
N GLY A 387 1.68 -6.12 9.76
CA GLY A 387 0.83 -4.93 9.69
C GLY A 387 1.38 -3.84 8.76
N ASP A 388 2.44 -4.15 8.00
CA ASP A 388 3.03 -3.23 7.04
C ASP A 388 2.22 -3.15 5.74
N ASP A 389 2.32 -2.00 5.07
CA ASP A 389 1.86 -1.87 3.69
C ASP A 389 2.73 -2.71 2.74
N ALA A 390 2.09 -3.28 1.71
CA ALA A 390 2.79 -4.17 0.80
C ALA A 390 3.80 -3.41 -0.08
N PRO A 391 5.00 -3.96 -0.30
CA PRO A 391 6.01 -3.26 -1.07
C PRO A 391 5.69 -3.22 -2.58
N THR A 392 5.99 -2.08 -3.21
CA THR A 392 5.61 -1.75 -4.60
C THR A 392 6.44 -2.49 -5.66
N SER A 393 7.68 -2.87 -5.35
CA SER A 393 8.61 -3.50 -6.30
C SER A 393 9.09 -4.89 -5.85
N LEU A 394 9.56 -5.70 -6.79
CA LEU A 394 10.11 -7.04 -6.51
C LEU A 394 11.36 -6.99 -5.62
N SER A 395 12.20 -5.96 -5.75
CA SER A 395 13.36 -5.76 -4.85
C SER A 395 12.91 -5.48 -3.43
N LEU A 396 11.93 -4.58 -3.24
CA LEU A 396 11.36 -4.29 -1.93
C LEU A 396 10.69 -5.52 -1.31
N GLN A 397 9.96 -6.32 -2.10
CA GLN A 397 9.37 -7.57 -1.64
C GLN A 397 10.43 -8.57 -1.15
N ARG A 398 11.56 -8.70 -1.88
CA ARG A 398 12.70 -9.53 -1.46
C ARG A 398 13.28 -9.08 -0.13
N SER A 399 13.61 -7.79 -0.03
CA SER A 399 14.17 -7.20 1.19
C SER A 399 13.22 -7.33 2.38
N TRP A 400 11.92 -7.12 2.16
CA TRP A 400 10.90 -7.25 3.19
C TRP A 400 10.81 -8.70 3.68
N VAL A 401 10.64 -9.68 2.78
CA VAL A 401 10.55 -11.10 3.16
C VAL A 401 11.80 -11.57 3.89
N GLN A 402 12.99 -11.18 3.44
CA GLN A 402 14.24 -11.52 4.12
C GLN A 402 14.29 -10.93 5.53
N LYS A 403 13.96 -9.64 5.67
CA LYS A 403 13.94 -8.94 6.96
C LYS A 403 12.93 -9.56 7.92
N THR A 404 11.70 -9.80 7.49
CA THR A 404 10.65 -10.36 8.36
C THR A 404 10.92 -11.81 8.74
N TYR A 405 11.43 -12.61 7.79
CA TYR A 405 11.88 -13.97 8.06
C TYR A 405 12.98 -14.00 9.12
N SER A 406 14.07 -13.27 8.90
CA SER A 406 15.18 -13.22 9.85
C SER A 406 14.73 -12.72 11.21
N ASN A 407 13.91 -11.66 11.28
CA ASN A 407 13.40 -11.17 12.56
C ASN A 407 12.53 -12.20 13.30
N PHE A 408 11.75 -12.99 12.56
CA PHE A 408 10.88 -14.03 13.12
C PHE A 408 11.67 -15.24 13.62
N THR A 409 12.78 -15.58 12.97
CA THR A 409 13.64 -16.72 13.35
C THR A 409 14.77 -16.34 14.32
N ASN A 410 15.12 -15.06 14.44
CA ASN A 410 16.24 -14.56 15.27
C ASN A 410 16.15 -14.95 16.75
N THR A 411 14.94 -15.19 17.29
CA THR A 411 14.77 -15.53 18.71
C THR A 411 15.01 -16.99 19.03
N GLN A 412 15.03 -17.88 18.04
CA GLN A 412 15.33 -19.32 18.13
C GLN A 412 15.36 -19.89 16.71
N VAL A 413 16.54 -20.24 16.20
CA VAL A 413 16.64 -20.99 14.94
C VAL A 413 16.26 -22.44 15.25
N ASN A 414 14.99 -22.75 15.02
CA ASN A 414 14.48 -24.12 14.98
C ASN A 414 13.81 -24.28 13.62
N THR A 415 14.04 -25.42 12.94
CA THR A 415 13.35 -25.79 11.70
C THR A 415 11.82 -25.60 11.81
N ASP A 416 11.26 -25.74 13.01
CA ASP A 416 9.85 -25.52 13.31
C ASP A 416 9.40 -24.07 13.04
N LYS A 417 10.22 -23.07 13.36
CA LYS A 417 9.90 -21.65 13.11
C LYS A 417 9.96 -21.31 11.63
N SER A 418 10.93 -21.88 10.91
CA SER A 418 11.00 -21.75 9.46
C SER A 418 9.76 -22.38 8.80
N SER A 419 9.34 -23.56 9.27
CA SER A 419 8.10 -24.21 8.82
C SER A 419 6.87 -23.36 9.15
N GLU A 420 6.76 -22.82 10.37
CA GLU A 420 5.64 -21.98 10.79
C GLU A 420 5.49 -20.74 9.89
N TYR A 421 6.59 -20.08 9.55
CA TYR A 421 6.58 -18.93 8.64
C TYR A 421 6.02 -19.30 7.24
N ILE A 422 6.43 -20.44 6.71
CA ILE A 422 5.96 -20.93 5.41
C ILE A 422 4.50 -21.40 5.47
N GLU A 423 4.06 -22.00 6.58
CA GLU A 423 2.66 -22.39 6.77
C GLU A 423 1.73 -21.16 6.74
N TYR A 424 2.13 -20.01 7.32
CA TYR A 424 1.38 -18.75 7.17
C TYR A 424 1.30 -18.28 5.71
N MET A 425 2.41 -18.38 4.97
CA MET A 425 2.42 -18.06 3.53
C MET A 425 1.50 -19.01 2.75
N TYR A 426 1.52 -20.30 3.09
CA TYR A 426 0.72 -21.32 2.45
C TYR A 426 -0.77 -21.15 2.74
N SER A 427 -1.15 -20.91 4.00
CA SER A 427 -2.53 -20.53 4.38
C SER A 427 -3.02 -19.29 3.65
N THR A 428 -2.15 -18.30 3.44
CA THR A 428 -2.48 -17.11 2.65
C THR A 428 -2.79 -17.49 1.20
N LYS A 429 -1.95 -18.31 0.56
CA LYS A 429 -2.20 -18.81 -0.80
C LYS A 429 -3.52 -19.57 -0.87
N GLU A 430 -3.76 -20.50 0.04
CA GLU A 430 -4.97 -21.34 0.07
C GLU A 430 -6.25 -20.51 0.23
N TYR A 431 -6.22 -19.50 1.11
CA TYR A 431 -7.35 -18.58 1.27
C TYR A 431 -7.62 -17.78 -0.01
N LEU A 432 -6.57 -17.25 -0.64
CA LEU A 432 -6.70 -16.46 -1.86
C LEU A 432 -7.25 -17.30 -3.02
N SER A 433 -6.76 -18.53 -3.20
CA SER A 433 -7.27 -19.45 -4.21
C SER A 433 -8.72 -19.86 -3.95
N SER A 434 -9.10 -19.97 -2.68
CA SER A 434 -10.44 -20.45 -2.30
C SER A 434 -11.50 -19.35 -2.37
N PHE A 435 -11.19 -18.13 -1.90
CA PHE A 435 -12.20 -17.08 -1.70
C PHE A 435 -12.07 -15.86 -2.63
N LEU A 436 -10.87 -15.50 -3.10
CA LEU A 436 -10.65 -14.21 -3.80
C LEU A 436 -10.29 -14.33 -5.27
N MET A 437 -9.60 -15.41 -5.67
CA MET A 437 -9.13 -15.57 -7.06
C MET A 437 -10.13 -16.30 -7.96
N LYS A 438 -11.16 -16.93 -7.39
CA LYS A 438 -12.26 -17.52 -8.17
C LYS A 438 -13.23 -16.42 -8.64
N SER A 439 -13.84 -16.62 -9.81
CA SER A 439 -14.88 -15.71 -10.30
C SER A 439 -16.14 -15.82 -9.44
N LYS A 440 -16.91 -14.72 -9.35
CA LYS A 440 -18.17 -14.69 -8.59
C LYS A 440 -19.17 -15.75 -9.06
N GLN A 441 -19.25 -15.98 -10.38
CA GLN A 441 -20.12 -17.03 -10.95
C GLN A 441 -19.76 -18.42 -10.41
N VAL A 442 -18.47 -18.73 -10.33
CA VAL A 442 -17.99 -20.00 -9.76
C VAL A 442 -18.32 -20.05 -8.27
N MET A 443 -18.01 -18.98 -7.52
CA MET A 443 -18.28 -18.93 -6.09
C MET A 443 -19.77 -19.15 -5.75
N ASN A 444 -20.67 -18.55 -6.54
CA ASN A 444 -22.10 -18.55 -6.29
C ASN A 444 -22.82 -19.82 -6.81
N ASN A 445 -22.09 -20.73 -7.46
CA ASN A 445 -22.63 -22.00 -7.90
C ASN A 445 -23.05 -22.86 -6.70
N HIS A 446 -24.26 -23.44 -6.78
CA HIS A 446 -24.83 -24.21 -5.69
C HIS A 446 -25.68 -25.36 -6.21
N THR A 447 -25.78 -26.43 -5.42
CA THR A 447 -26.65 -27.58 -5.70
C THR A 447 -27.61 -27.75 -4.54
N LYS A 448 -28.92 -27.65 -4.81
CA LYS A 448 -29.99 -27.76 -3.80
C LYS A 448 -29.79 -26.85 -2.57
N GLY A 449 -29.25 -25.65 -2.78
CA GLY A 449 -28.99 -24.66 -1.73
C GLY A 449 -27.62 -24.78 -1.04
N VAL A 450 -26.81 -25.78 -1.39
CA VAL A 450 -25.45 -25.95 -0.84
C VAL A 450 -24.43 -25.26 -1.73
N TYR A 451 -23.72 -24.27 -1.18
CA TYR A 451 -22.74 -23.44 -1.89
C TYR A 451 -21.34 -24.04 -1.84
N GLN A 452 -21.03 -24.91 -2.82
CA GLN A 452 -19.87 -25.80 -2.81
C GLN A 452 -18.49 -25.11 -2.70
N ASN A 453 -18.39 -23.84 -3.06
CA ASN A 453 -17.13 -23.10 -3.02
C ASN A 453 -16.90 -22.32 -1.73
N TYR A 454 -17.92 -22.17 -0.88
CA TYR A 454 -17.80 -21.50 0.41
C TYR A 454 -17.57 -22.51 1.53
N LYS A 455 -16.35 -23.07 1.55
CA LYS A 455 -15.90 -24.11 2.50
C LYS A 455 -14.51 -23.79 3.05
N LEU A 456 -14.23 -24.25 4.25
CA LEU A 456 -12.89 -24.22 4.84
C LEU A 456 -12.21 -25.57 4.60
N SER A 457 -11.05 -25.55 3.95
CA SER A 457 -10.26 -26.77 3.70
C SER A 457 -9.26 -27.03 4.82
N HIS A 458 -9.30 -28.23 5.41
CA HIS A 458 -8.37 -28.70 6.43
C HIS A 458 -7.50 -29.86 5.89
N PRO A 459 -6.17 -29.85 6.10
CA PRO A 459 -5.29 -30.90 5.57
C PRO A 459 -5.62 -32.30 6.12
N LYS A 460 -6.01 -32.40 7.41
CA LYS A 460 -6.35 -33.68 8.07
C LYS A 460 -7.84 -34.08 8.03
N PHE A 461 -8.76 -33.12 7.99
CA PHE A 461 -10.19 -33.37 8.22
C PHE A 461 -11.05 -33.12 6.98
N GLY A 462 -10.42 -32.71 5.86
CA GLY A 462 -11.13 -32.39 4.63
C GLY A 462 -11.83 -31.03 4.69
N ASP A 463 -12.80 -30.85 3.81
CA ASP A 463 -13.52 -29.59 3.68
C ASP A 463 -14.74 -29.53 4.60
N ASN A 464 -14.96 -28.38 5.23
CA ASN A 464 -16.16 -28.10 6.01
C ASN A 464 -16.95 -26.90 5.47
N GLN A 465 -18.27 -27.04 5.40
CA GLN A 465 -19.17 -26.03 4.83
C GLN A 465 -19.41 -24.90 5.85
N LEU A 466 -19.39 -23.65 5.38
CA LEU A 466 -19.71 -22.48 6.19
C LEU A 466 -21.21 -22.31 6.40
N SER A 467 -21.61 -21.68 7.50
CA SER A 467 -23.02 -21.31 7.73
C SER A 467 -23.56 -20.29 6.72
N ASP A 468 -24.87 -20.33 6.47
CA ASP A 468 -25.56 -19.43 5.53
C ASP A 468 -25.33 -17.94 5.85
N THR A 469 -25.34 -17.57 7.13
CA THR A 469 -25.07 -16.18 7.55
C THR A 469 -23.65 -15.77 7.22
N CYS A 470 -22.66 -16.63 7.49
CA CYS A 470 -21.24 -16.36 7.16
C CYS A 470 -21.05 -16.21 5.65
N ILE A 471 -21.63 -17.12 4.85
CA ILE A 471 -21.58 -17.07 3.38
C ILE A 471 -22.18 -15.77 2.87
N THR A 472 -23.34 -15.37 3.40
CA THR A 472 -24.01 -14.11 3.03
C THR A 472 -23.13 -12.90 3.34
N CYS A 473 -22.49 -12.88 4.51
CA CYS A 473 -21.57 -11.82 4.89
C CYS A 473 -20.33 -11.77 3.98
N LEU A 474 -19.76 -12.92 3.59
CA LEU A 474 -18.64 -12.97 2.62
C LEU A 474 -19.06 -12.46 1.24
N MET A 475 -20.24 -12.85 0.75
CA MET A 475 -20.80 -12.33 -0.51
C MET A 475 -20.96 -10.81 -0.45
N TYR A 476 -21.55 -10.29 0.62
CA TYR A 476 -21.72 -8.85 0.85
C TYR A 476 -20.38 -8.11 0.86
N LEU A 477 -19.41 -8.59 1.65
CA LEU A 477 -18.08 -7.96 1.77
C LEU A 477 -17.33 -7.94 0.43
N SER A 478 -17.46 -9.00 -0.37
CA SER A 478 -16.93 -9.09 -1.73
C SER A 478 -17.61 -8.13 -2.70
N ASP A 479 -18.95 -8.03 -2.66
CA ASP A 479 -19.72 -7.10 -3.49
C ASP A 479 -19.49 -5.64 -3.10
N ALA A 480 -19.21 -5.36 -1.83
CA ALA A 480 -18.86 -4.04 -1.33
C ALA A 480 -17.37 -3.67 -1.48
N ASN A 481 -16.55 -4.57 -2.02
CA ASN A 481 -15.11 -4.40 -2.30
C ASN A 481 -14.26 -4.06 -1.06
N HIS A 482 -14.50 -4.73 0.08
CA HIS A 482 -13.74 -4.50 1.30
C HIS A 482 -12.49 -5.39 1.40
N GLU A 483 -11.32 -4.83 1.07
CA GLU A 483 -10.08 -5.61 0.95
C GLU A 483 -9.29 -5.85 2.26
N LEU A 484 -9.27 -4.88 3.17
CA LEU A 484 -8.40 -4.92 4.36
C LEU A 484 -8.87 -5.84 5.50
N LEU A 485 -10.03 -6.48 5.37
CA LEU A 485 -10.48 -7.50 6.33
C LEU A 485 -9.81 -8.86 6.10
N HIS A 486 -9.42 -9.14 4.85
CA HIS A 486 -8.95 -10.47 4.45
C HIS A 486 -7.70 -10.93 5.19
N PRO A 487 -6.71 -10.10 5.55
CA PRO A 487 -5.59 -10.53 6.37
C PRO A 487 -6.05 -11.11 7.72
N LEU A 488 -7.10 -10.55 8.34
CA LEU A 488 -7.64 -11.06 9.61
C LEU A 488 -8.35 -12.39 9.38
N LEU A 489 -9.12 -12.52 8.30
CA LEU A 489 -9.77 -13.79 7.96
C LEU A 489 -8.75 -14.88 7.61
N ILE A 490 -7.66 -14.55 6.92
CA ILE A 490 -6.55 -15.48 6.65
C ILE A 490 -5.96 -15.98 7.96
N ARG A 491 -5.85 -15.13 8.98
CA ARG A 491 -5.36 -15.52 10.30
C ARG A 491 -6.24 -16.60 10.95
N PHE A 492 -7.56 -16.39 10.96
CA PHE A 492 -8.51 -17.38 11.50
C PHE A 492 -8.58 -18.64 10.63
N TYR A 493 -8.42 -18.50 9.32
CA TYR A 493 -8.33 -19.63 8.41
C TYR A 493 -7.06 -20.47 8.65
N HIS A 494 -5.92 -19.82 8.88
CA HIS A 494 -4.68 -20.50 9.29
C HIS A 494 -4.86 -21.24 10.62
N GLN A 495 -5.44 -20.58 11.63
CA GLN A 495 -5.73 -21.22 12.92
C GLN A 495 -6.61 -22.47 12.79
N TYR A 496 -7.60 -22.42 11.88
CA TYR A 496 -8.41 -23.59 11.53
C TYR A 496 -7.54 -24.70 10.91
N ARG A 497 -6.71 -24.38 9.90
CA ARG A 497 -5.89 -25.35 9.16
C ARG A 497 -4.89 -26.12 10.02
N ILE A 498 -4.37 -25.50 11.09
CA ILE A 498 -3.33 -26.10 11.95
C ILE A 498 -3.90 -26.88 13.15
N THR A 499 -5.23 -27.01 13.27
CA THR A 499 -5.81 -27.72 14.42
C THR A 499 -5.46 -29.20 14.43
N SER A 500 -5.33 -29.76 15.64
CA SER A 500 -4.91 -31.15 15.82
C SER A 500 -6.09 -32.11 16.00
N THR A 501 -7.22 -31.62 16.51
CA THR A 501 -8.43 -32.42 16.76
C THR A 501 -9.65 -31.86 16.04
N LEU A 502 -10.61 -32.72 15.70
CA LEU A 502 -11.87 -32.30 15.06
C LEU A 502 -12.66 -31.31 15.92
N LYS A 503 -12.59 -31.43 17.25
CA LYS A 503 -13.25 -30.49 18.18
C LYS A 503 -12.64 -29.09 18.08
N GLU A 504 -11.31 -29.00 18.01
CA GLU A 504 -10.62 -27.72 17.80
C GLU A 504 -10.92 -27.14 16.41
N ALA A 505 -10.97 -27.97 15.38
CA ALA A 505 -11.34 -27.55 14.02
C ALA A 505 -12.74 -26.93 13.98
N ASN A 506 -13.73 -27.58 14.61
CA ASN A 506 -15.09 -27.06 14.71
C ASN A 506 -15.15 -25.75 15.49
N ASN A 507 -14.41 -25.64 16.60
CA ASN A 507 -14.32 -24.38 17.35
C ASN A 507 -13.67 -23.26 16.53
N ALA A 508 -12.58 -23.54 15.83
CA ALA A 508 -11.88 -22.58 14.98
C ALA A 508 -12.75 -22.13 13.79
N GLN A 509 -13.57 -23.01 13.23
CA GLN A 509 -14.59 -22.63 12.25
C GLN A 509 -15.62 -21.68 12.85
N CYS A 510 -16.17 -21.98 14.04
CA CYS A 510 -17.10 -21.07 14.72
C CYS A 510 -16.46 -19.70 14.98
N GLU A 511 -15.17 -19.67 15.36
CA GLU A 511 -14.42 -18.43 15.53
C GLU A 511 -14.28 -17.66 14.20
N PHE A 512 -13.93 -18.34 13.11
CA PHE A 512 -13.87 -17.74 11.77
C PHE A 512 -15.22 -17.12 11.36
N GLU A 513 -16.32 -17.86 11.49
CA GLU A 513 -17.66 -17.36 11.15
C GLU A 513 -18.08 -16.16 12.01
N THR A 514 -17.76 -16.21 13.30
CA THR A 514 -18.01 -15.10 14.23
C THR A 514 -17.27 -13.83 13.80
N VAL A 515 -16.01 -13.97 13.39
CA VAL A 515 -15.17 -12.84 12.96
C VAL A 515 -15.63 -12.28 11.61
N VAL A 516 -16.07 -13.12 10.67
CA VAL A 516 -16.67 -12.67 9.40
C VAL A 516 -17.88 -11.77 9.66
N ASN A 517 -18.80 -12.22 10.53
CA ASN A 517 -20.00 -11.47 10.88
C ASN A 517 -19.64 -10.13 11.56
N ALA A 518 -18.68 -10.14 12.49
CA ALA A 518 -18.18 -8.93 13.13
C ALA A 518 -17.57 -7.93 12.14
N CYS A 519 -16.81 -8.41 11.15
CA CYS A 519 -16.24 -7.57 10.09
C CYS A 519 -17.32 -6.95 9.20
N ALA A 520 -18.35 -7.69 8.80
CA ALA A 520 -19.48 -7.16 8.03
C ALA A 520 -20.22 -6.04 8.80
N SER A 521 -20.43 -6.24 10.11
CA SER A 521 -21.03 -5.24 11.00
C SER A 521 -20.17 -3.98 11.13
N ILE A 522 -18.87 -4.11 11.44
CA ILE A 522 -17.94 -2.98 11.59
C ILE A 522 -17.81 -2.20 10.29
N PHE A 523 -17.66 -2.90 9.16
CA PHE A 523 -17.58 -2.28 7.85
C PHE A 523 -18.82 -1.45 7.55
N THR A 524 -20.01 -2.02 7.73
CA THR A 524 -21.28 -1.32 7.47
C THR A 524 -21.46 -0.11 8.40
N MET A 525 -21.17 -0.28 9.70
CA MET A 525 -21.21 0.81 10.67
C MET A 525 -20.24 1.95 10.32
N PHE A 526 -19.04 1.65 9.83
CA PHE A 526 -18.10 2.68 9.39
C PHE A 526 -18.53 3.38 8.11
N ARG A 527 -18.88 2.60 7.08
CA ARG A 527 -19.29 3.13 5.77
C ARG A 527 -20.48 4.06 5.92
N VAL A 528 -21.51 3.62 6.64
CA VAL A 528 -22.76 4.37 6.77
C VAL A 528 -22.70 5.38 7.91
N GLY A 529 -22.24 4.98 9.09
CA GLY A 529 -22.21 5.86 10.26
C GLY A 529 -21.27 7.05 10.10
N PHE A 530 -20.11 6.87 9.45
CA PHE A 530 -19.09 7.93 9.30
C PHE A 530 -18.88 8.42 7.87
N ASN A 531 -19.56 7.84 6.87
CA ASN A 531 -19.34 8.13 5.46
C ASN A 531 -17.86 7.94 5.03
N LYS A 532 -17.18 6.93 5.60
CA LYS A 532 -15.74 6.68 5.40
C LYS A 532 -15.44 5.20 5.25
N HIS A 533 -14.37 4.85 4.54
CA HIS A 533 -13.85 3.49 4.50
C HIS A 533 -13.08 3.18 5.79
N PRO A 534 -13.17 1.98 6.39
CA PRO A 534 -12.50 1.67 7.65
C PRO A 534 -10.99 1.36 7.50
N ASP A 535 -10.34 1.73 6.39
CA ASP A 535 -8.97 1.29 6.09
C ASP A 535 -7.96 1.77 7.13
N SER A 536 -7.98 3.06 7.45
CA SER A 536 -7.14 3.62 8.51
C SER A 536 -7.46 3.07 9.89
N PHE A 537 -8.70 2.61 10.10
CA PHE A 537 -9.12 1.98 11.34
C PHE A 537 -8.50 0.58 11.45
N TYR A 538 -8.58 -0.24 10.40
CA TYR A 538 -7.97 -1.57 10.38
C TYR A 538 -6.45 -1.50 10.47
N LYS A 539 -5.77 -0.65 9.67
CA LYS A 539 -4.30 -0.52 9.68
C LYS A 539 -3.74 -0.27 11.10
N LYS A 540 -4.35 0.67 11.84
CA LYS A 540 -3.97 0.97 13.23
C LYS A 540 -4.13 -0.22 14.19
N ILE A 541 -5.09 -1.10 13.94
CA ILE A 541 -5.33 -2.29 14.76
C ILE A 541 -4.38 -3.42 14.36
N TYR A 542 -4.03 -3.57 13.08
CA TYR A 542 -3.02 -4.53 12.63
C TYR A 542 -1.67 -4.30 13.28
N GLU A 543 -1.17 -3.08 13.25
CA GLU A 543 0.11 -2.69 13.85
C GLU A 543 0.21 -3.09 15.34
N LYS A 544 -0.92 -3.06 16.06
CA LYS A 544 -0.93 -3.23 17.53
C LYS A 544 -1.45 -4.57 18.03
N SER A 545 -2.26 -5.29 17.25
CA SER A 545 -3.03 -6.41 17.79
C SER A 545 -3.39 -7.51 16.80
N PHE A 546 -3.65 -7.20 15.52
CA PHE A 546 -4.11 -8.23 14.57
C PHE A 546 -2.98 -8.88 13.75
N SER A 547 -1.78 -8.30 13.70
CA SER A 547 -0.65 -8.92 13.00
C SER A 547 -0.06 -10.11 13.79
N ILE A 548 0.59 -11.04 13.09
CA ILE A 548 1.26 -12.20 13.71
C ILE A 548 2.38 -11.75 14.66
N ILE A 549 3.13 -10.72 14.27
CA ILE A 549 4.19 -10.16 15.13
C ILE A 549 3.61 -9.51 16.39
N ALA A 550 2.46 -8.84 16.31
CA ALA A 550 1.87 -8.15 17.45
C ALA A 550 1.25 -9.10 18.51
N ALA A 551 0.71 -10.24 18.07
CA ALA A 551 0.12 -11.23 18.96
C ALA A 551 0.35 -12.63 18.40
N ASN A 552 0.75 -13.60 19.22
CA ASN A 552 0.97 -14.97 18.76
C ASN A 552 -0.38 -15.69 18.48
N LYS A 553 -1.28 -15.72 19.48
CA LYS A 553 -2.64 -16.27 19.34
C LYS A 553 -3.69 -15.16 19.45
N LEU A 554 -4.73 -15.24 18.62
CA LEU A 554 -5.84 -14.30 18.61
C LEU A 554 -7.15 -15.07 18.52
N THR A 555 -8.03 -14.92 19.52
CA THR A 555 -9.35 -15.58 19.51
C THR A 555 -10.44 -14.65 18.97
N ALA A 556 -11.57 -15.21 18.56
CA ALA A 556 -12.75 -14.42 18.16
C ALA A 556 -13.19 -13.46 19.28
N ILE A 557 -13.19 -13.92 20.54
CA ILE A 557 -13.56 -13.10 21.72
C ILE A 557 -12.67 -11.86 21.83
N GLN A 558 -11.34 -12.05 21.74
CA GLN A 558 -10.37 -10.96 21.79
C GLN A 558 -10.56 -10.00 20.61
N THR A 559 -10.75 -10.54 19.41
CA THR A 559 -10.97 -9.78 18.18
C THR A 559 -12.22 -8.89 18.29
N LEU A 560 -13.35 -9.46 18.71
CA LEU A 560 -14.60 -8.73 18.92
C LEU A 560 -14.43 -7.64 19.98
N TYR A 561 -13.74 -7.93 21.09
CA TYR A 561 -13.43 -6.92 22.10
C TYR A 561 -12.61 -5.76 21.53
N ILE A 562 -11.54 -6.05 20.77
CA ILE A 562 -10.67 -5.04 20.14
C ILE A 562 -11.47 -4.20 19.15
N LEU A 563 -12.23 -4.82 18.26
CA LEU A 563 -13.08 -4.12 17.29
C LEU A 563 -14.08 -3.21 18.00
N ARG A 564 -14.81 -3.74 18.99
CA ARG A 564 -15.81 -2.99 19.76
C ARG A 564 -15.21 -1.82 20.53
N LYS A 565 -14.08 -2.04 21.21
CA LYS A 565 -13.39 -0.99 21.99
C LYS A 565 -12.90 0.13 21.08
N ASN A 566 -12.19 -0.19 20.00
CA ASN A 566 -11.66 0.81 19.08
C ASN A 566 -12.77 1.54 18.33
N PHE A 567 -13.83 0.82 17.92
CA PHE A 567 -15.00 1.43 17.31
C PHE A 567 -15.66 2.43 18.26
N TYR A 568 -15.91 2.04 19.52
CA TYR A 568 -16.48 2.94 20.53
C TYR A 568 -15.62 4.18 20.78
N LEU A 569 -14.29 4.03 20.86
CA LEU A 569 -13.38 5.16 21.00
C LEU A 569 -13.49 6.12 19.81
N HIS A 570 -13.55 5.59 18.58
CA HIS A 570 -13.74 6.41 17.38
C HIS A 570 -15.09 7.15 17.38
N VAL A 571 -16.18 6.47 17.74
CA VAL A 571 -17.52 7.10 17.84
C VAL A 571 -17.50 8.23 18.87
N LYS A 572 -16.85 8.03 20.02
CA LYS A 572 -16.74 9.03 21.10
C LYS A 572 -15.94 10.25 20.65
N GLU A 573 -14.85 10.03 19.92
CA GLU A 573 -14.01 11.09 19.34
C GLU A 573 -14.81 11.97 18.36
N VAL A 574 -15.62 11.36 17.50
CA VAL A 574 -16.43 12.05 16.49
C VAL A 574 -17.60 12.82 17.10
N HIS A 575 -18.39 12.20 17.99
CA HIS A 575 -19.67 12.77 18.42
C HIS A 575 -19.62 13.59 19.73
N LYS A 576 -18.51 13.58 20.48
CA LYS A 576 -18.23 14.39 21.69
C LYS A 576 -19.48 14.67 22.57
N SER A 577 -20.30 13.66 22.83
CA SER A 577 -21.63 13.78 23.46
C SER A 577 -21.80 12.81 24.62
N LYS A 578 -22.68 13.11 25.59
CA LYS A 578 -23.08 12.15 26.63
C LYS A 578 -24.01 11.04 26.09
N LYS A 579 -24.83 11.33 25.07
CA LYS A 579 -25.73 10.37 24.39
C LYS A 579 -25.15 9.92 23.04
N VAL A 580 -23.95 9.32 23.08
CA VAL A 580 -23.18 8.96 21.87
C VAL A 580 -23.97 8.03 20.95
N PHE A 581 -24.60 6.98 21.49
CA PHE A 581 -25.28 5.96 20.70
C PHE A 581 -26.51 6.50 19.95
N ASN A 582 -27.33 7.35 20.60
CA ASN A 582 -28.49 7.94 19.94
C ASN A 582 -28.10 8.86 18.78
N LYS A 583 -27.05 9.68 18.97
CA LYS A 583 -26.51 10.49 17.87
C LYS A 583 -25.97 9.64 16.73
N PHE A 584 -25.34 8.50 17.05
CA PHE A 584 -24.86 7.58 16.03
C PHE A 584 -26.01 6.93 15.25
N ILE A 585 -27.11 6.54 15.92
CA ILE A 585 -28.33 6.04 15.26
C ILE A 585 -28.89 7.11 14.31
N GLU A 586 -29.01 8.36 14.78
CA GLU A 586 -29.51 9.47 13.96
C GLU A 586 -28.61 9.69 12.73
N GLN A 587 -27.30 9.71 12.93
CA GLN A 587 -26.33 9.86 11.84
C GLN A 587 -26.39 8.70 10.84
N PHE A 588 -26.51 7.47 11.34
CA PHE A 588 -26.63 6.27 10.52
C PHE A 588 -27.91 6.31 9.68
N ALA A 589 -29.04 6.70 10.28
CA ALA A 589 -30.31 6.87 9.58
C ALA A 589 -30.21 7.94 8.49
N ILE A 590 -29.64 9.12 8.81
CA ILE A 590 -29.45 10.23 7.85
C ILE A 590 -28.53 9.83 6.69
N ASN A 591 -27.53 8.99 6.95
CA ASN A 591 -26.59 8.54 5.92
C ASN A 591 -27.14 7.38 5.10
N SER A 592 -28.08 6.60 5.61
CA SER A 592 -28.69 5.49 4.87
C SER A 592 -29.65 6.05 3.82
N ARG A 593 -29.13 6.40 2.64
CA ARG A 593 -29.89 6.99 1.54
C ARG A 593 -29.56 6.34 0.20
N TYR A 594 -30.53 6.29 -0.70
CA TYR A 594 -30.35 5.83 -2.07
C TYR A 594 -29.28 6.68 -2.79
N GLY A 595 -28.46 6.05 -3.62
CA GLY A 595 -27.40 6.71 -4.40
C GLY A 595 -26.19 7.21 -3.60
N LYS A 596 -26.23 7.25 -2.27
CA LYS A 596 -25.11 7.75 -1.44
C LYS A 596 -23.94 6.75 -1.32
N PHE A 597 -24.26 5.46 -1.30
CA PHE A 597 -23.30 4.36 -1.20
C PHE A 597 -23.57 3.32 -2.30
N SER A 598 -22.73 2.28 -2.40
CA SER A 598 -23.05 1.16 -3.28
C SER A 598 -24.38 0.53 -2.87
N ASN A 599 -25.18 0.15 -3.88
CA ASN A 599 -26.51 -0.43 -3.64
C ASN A 599 -26.43 -1.70 -2.76
N HIS A 600 -25.31 -2.43 -2.81
CA HIS A 600 -25.05 -3.59 -1.95
C HIS A 600 -25.09 -3.24 -0.44
N ILE A 601 -24.61 -2.07 -0.03
CA ILE A 601 -24.63 -1.66 1.40
C ILE A 601 -26.07 -1.41 1.86
N ILE A 602 -26.85 -0.67 1.08
CA ILE A 602 -28.25 -0.39 1.39
C ILE A 602 -29.08 -1.67 1.36
N ARG A 603 -28.85 -2.54 0.38
CA ARG A 603 -29.50 -3.85 0.27
C ARG A 603 -29.19 -4.73 1.48
N PHE A 604 -27.93 -4.79 1.93
CA PHE A 604 -27.54 -5.51 3.13
C PHE A 604 -28.24 -4.98 4.39
N ILE A 605 -28.36 -3.65 4.52
CA ILE A 605 -29.13 -3.03 5.62
C ILE A 605 -30.60 -3.46 5.59
N LEU A 606 -31.25 -3.44 4.42
CA LEU A 606 -32.67 -3.80 4.28
C LEU A 606 -32.93 -5.29 4.56
N ILE A 607 -32.05 -6.17 4.09
CA ILE A 607 -32.11 -7.61 4.38
C ILE A 607 -31.86 -7.85 5.87
N ASN A 608 -30.81 -7.27 6.45
CA ASN A 608 -30.54 -7.45 7.87
C ASN A 608 -31.67 -6.89 8.75
N ASN A 609 -32.24 -5.74 8.37
CA ASN A 609 -33.39 -5.16 9.02
C ASN A 609 -34.63 -6.07 8.96
N SER A 610 -34.77 -6.93 7.97
CA SER A 610 -35.96 -7.80 7.87
C SER A 610 -35.69 -9.23 8.39
N ASN A 611 -34.45 -9.55 8.74
CA ASN A 611 -34.04 -10.84 9.29
C ASN A 611 -34.50 -10.98 10.76
N PHE A 612 -35.25 -12.06 11.04
CA PHE A 612 -35.83 -12.32 12.37
C PHE A 612 -36.57 -11.10 12.94
N LYS A 613 -37.36 -10.42 12.09
CA LYS A 613 -38.24 -9.31 12.51
C LYS A 613 -39.71 -9.64 12.29
N ILE A 614 -40.54 -8.99 13.09
CA ILE A 614 -42.00 -9.04 13.00
C ILE A 614 -42.57 -7.62 12.92
N ASN A 615 -43.86 -7.50 12.66
CA ASN A 615 -44.55 -6.22 12.72
C ASN A 615 -44.46 -5.62 14.12
N GLY A 616 -44.09 -4.36 14.19
CA GLY A 616 -44.02 -3.64 15.44
C GLY A 616 -45.38 -3.18 15.94
N SER A 617 -45.37 -2.64 17.16
CA SER A 617 -46.55 -2.00 17.79
C SER A 617 -47.12 -0.84 16.95
N VAL A 618 -46.26 -0.06 16.30
CA VAL A 618 -46.66 1.01 15.37
C VAL A 618 -46.73 0.45 13.95
N THR A 619 -47.88 0.63 13.30
CA THR A 619 -48.12 0.12 11.94
C THR A 619 -47.12 0.70 10.92
N GLY A 620 -46.41 -0.18 10.22
CA GLY A 620 -45.35 0.18 9.27
C GLY A 620 -43.93 0.11 9.83
N LEU A 621 -43.79 -0.05 11.14
CA LEU A 621 -42.50 -0.30 11.80
C LEU A 621 -42.34 -1.79 12.14
N GLN A 622 -41.11 -2.18 12.45
CA GLN A 622 -40.75 -3.55 12.83
C GLN A 622 -40.22 -3.62 14.25
N ASP A 623 -40.37 -4.80 14.87
CA ASP A 623 -39.79 -5.18 16.15
C ASP A 623 -38.96 -6.46 16.00
N SER A 624 -37.94 -6.63 16.84
CA SER A 624 -37.05 -7.80 16.80
C SER A 624 -37.69 -9.02 17.46
N ASN A 625 -37.76 -10.17 16.76
CA ASN A 625 -38.28 -11.41 17.33
C ASN A 625 -37.74 -12.66 16.60
N ILE A 626 -37.27 -13.65 17.36
CA ILE A 626 -36.70 -14.91 16.86
C ILE A 626 -37.70 -15.71 16.00
N VAL A 627 -39.01 -15.50 16.18
CA VAL A 627 -40.07 -16.14 15.37
C VAL A 627 -40.19 -15.53 13.97
N GLY A 628 -39.55 -14.39 13.69
CA GLY A 628 -39.55 -13.77 12.37
C GLY A 628 -38.83 -14.61 11.31
N SER A 629 -39.07 -14.32 10.03
CA SER A 629 -38.46 -15.07 8.93
C SER A 629 -36.94 -14.90 8.89
N GLU A 630 -36.22 -16.01 8.72
CA GLU A 630 -34.80 -15.99 8.43
C GLU A 630 -34.60 -15.67 6.94
N ILE A 631 -34.03 -14.51 6.66
CA ILE A 631 -33.81 -14.05 5.29
C ILE A 631 -32.36 -13.62 5.02
N LEU A 632 -31.50 -13.52 6.05
CA LEU A 632 -30.08 -13.26 5.87
C LEU A 632 -29.35 -14.55 5.43
N THR A 633 -29.70 -15.01 4.24
CA THR A 633 -29.18 -16.24 3.63
C THR A 633 -28.63 -15.96 2.23
N PRO A 634 -27.73 -16.82 1.72
CA PRO A 634 -27.12 -16.58 0.42
C PRO A 634 -28.16 -16.69 -0.71
N LYS A 635 -29.20 -17.51 -0.49
CA LYS A 635 -30.34 -17.64 -1.40
C LYS A 635 -31.07 -16.32 -1.58
N THR A 636 -31.31 -15.58 -0.49
CA THR A 636 -31.91 -14.25 -0.53
C THR A 636 -30.97 -13.23 -1.19
N TRP A 637 -29.67 -13.30 -0.88
CA TRP A 637 -28.68 -12.40 -1.45
C TRP A 637 -28.53 -12.57 -2.97
N LEU A 638 -28.72 -13.77 -3.50
CA LEU A 638 -28.67 -14.04 -4.93
C LEU A 638 -30.03 -13.98 -5.62
N ASP A 639 -31.13 -13.74 -4.87
CA ASP A 639 -32.47 -13.68 -5.47
C ASP A 639 -32.62 -12.43 -6.34
N GLU A 640 -32.87 -12.63 -7.63
CA GLU A 640 -33.10 -11.56 -8.61
C GLU A 640 -34.35 -10.73 -8.25
N ASN A 641 -35.31 -11.32 -7.51
CA ASN A 641 -36.48 -10.61 -7.00
C ASN A 641 -36.17 -9.59 -5.91
N LEU A 642 -34.94 -9.58 -5.39
CA LEU A 642 -34.47 -8.67 -4.36
C LEU A 642 -33.25 -7.88 -4.78
N ALA A 643 -32.87 -7.94 -6.06
CA ALA A 643 -31.61 -7.38 -6.56
C ALA A 643 -31.62 -5.83 -6.64
N SER A 644 -32.78 -5.21 -6.81
CA SER A 644 -32.91 -3.76 -6.96
C SER A 644 -33.52 -3.10 -5.73
N ILE A 645 -33.14 -1.84 -5.50
CA ILE A 645 -33.75 -0.99 -4.47
C ILE A 645 -34.96 -0.29 -5.09
N GLU A 646 -36.07 -0.33 -4.36
CA GLU A 646 -37.35 0.25 -4.75
C GLU A 646 -37.73 1.36 -3.77
N HIS A 647 -38.32 2.43 -4.30
CA HIS A 647 -38.90 3.53 -3.53
C HIS A 647 -40.39 3.29 -3.33
N ILE A 648 -40.81 3.24 -2.06
CA ILE A 648 -42.21 3.00 -1.67
C ILE A 648 -43.07 4.18 -2.12
N CYS A 649 -42.74 5.39 -1.65
CA CYS A 649 -43.19 6.64 -2.27
C CYS A 649 -42.29 6.91 -3.49
N PRO A 650 -42.82 6.99 -4.72
CA PRO A 650 -42.02 7.12 -5.94
C PRO A 650 -41.15 8.37 -5.95
N GLN A 651 -39.94 8.30 -6.53
CA GLN A 651 -39.04 9.46 -6.64
C GLN A 651 -39.69 10.67 -7.33
N ASP A 652 -40.61 10.44 -8.26
CA ASP A 652 -41.32 11.49 -8.97
C ASP A 652 -42.25 12.31 -8.05
N ALA A 653 -42.64 11.81 -6.88
CA ALA A 653 -43.40 12.58 -5.88
C ALA A 653 -42.63 13.80 -5.36
N SER A 654 -41.30 13.86 -5.56
CA SER A 654 -40.50 15.06 -5.28
C SER A 654 -40.69 16.19 -6.30
N LYS A 655 -41.18 15.85 -7.50
CA LYS A 655 -41.31 16.75 -8.67
C LYS A 655 -42.76 17.05 -9.03
N LYS A 656 -43.66 16.08 -8.86
CA LYS A 656 -45.07 16.16 -9.27
C LYS A 656 -45.97 15.61 -8.17
N ILE A 657 -47.22 16.08 -8.14
CA ILE A 657 -48.23 15.50 -7.26
C ILE A 657 -48.67 14.17 -7.86
N ILE A 658 -48.57 13.10 -7.08
CA ILE A 658 -49.02 11.76 -7.43
C ILE A 658 -50.16 11.41 -6.48
N ASP A 659 -51.20 10.79 -7.02
CA ASP A 659 -52.45 10.50 -6.31
C ASP A 659 -52.23 9.87 -4.92
N HIS A 660 -52.87 10.49 -3.91
CA HIS A 660 -52.78 10.19 -2.48
C HIS A 660 -51.42 10.39 -1.77
N TRP A 661 -50.30 10.53 -2.48
CA TRP A 661 -49.04 10.84 -1.81
C TRP A 661 -49.01 12.28 -1.27
N CYS A 662 -48.40 12.45 -0.09
CA CYS A 662 -48.34 13.73 0.61
C CYS A 662 -47.70 14.84 -0.25
N THR A 663 -48.31 16.04 -0.31
CA THR A 663 -47.71 17.20 -1.00
C THR A 663 -46.42 17.69 -0.33
N GLY A 664 -46.19 17.31 0.94
CA GLY A 664 -44.95 17.55 1.67
C GLY A 664 -43.71 16.88 1.07
N PHE A 665 -43.85 16.03 0.04
CA PHE A 665 -42.73 15.48 -0.72
C PHE A 665 -42.16 16.43 -1.77
N ILE A 666 -42.91 17.43 -2.23
CA ILE A 666 -42.45 18.37 -3.24
C ILE A 666 -41.20 19.09 -2.71
N SER A 667 -40.07 18.95 -3.40
CA SER A 667 -38.76 19.45 -2.98
C SER A 667 -38.19 18.86 -1.67
N SER A 668 -38.75 17.76 -1.16
CA SER A 668 -38.25 17.10 0.05
C SER A 668 -37.01 16.25 -0.24
N THR A 669 -35.99 16.37 0.61
CA THR A 669 -34.80 15.51 0.54
C THR A 669 -35.05 14.11 1.12
N LYS A 670 -36.22 13.85 1.70
CA LYS A 670 -36.53 12.61 2.44
C LYS A 670 -36.89 11.42 1.55
N ILE A 671 -37.13 11.66 0.26
CA ILE A 671 -37.60 10.63 -0.66
C ILE A 671 -36.59 9.48 -0.82
N ASP A 672 -35.30 9.79 -0.71
CA ASP A 672 -34.22 8.81 -0.85
C ASP A 672 -33.77 8.21 0.49
N ASP A 673 -34.40 8.57 1.62
CA ASP A 673 -34.04 8.03 2.93
C ASP A 673 -34.46 6.55 3.05
N ILE A 674 -33.67 5.74 3.76
CA ILE A 674 -33.90 4.29 3.91
C ILE A 674 -35.31 3.92 4.37
N GLY A 675 -35.95 4.80 5.14
CA GLY A 675 -37.34 4.65 5.56
C GLY A 675 -38.35 4.65 4.41
N ASN A 676 -37.99 5.12 3.23
CA ASN A 676 -38.80 5.03 2.01
C ASN A 676 -38.38 3.89 1.08
N LEU A 677 -37.35 3.11 1.44
CA LEU A 677 -36.78 2.09 0.56
C LEU A 677 -37.23 0.68 0.93
N THR A 678 -37.31 -0.17 -0.09
CA THR A 678 -37.54 -1.63 -0.01
C THR A 678 -36.78 -2.33 -1.15
N LEU A 679 -36.96 -3.65 -1.31
CA LEU A 679 -36.29 -4.46 -2.33
C LEU A 679 -37.31 -5.14 -3.26
N LEU A 680 -37.04 -5.10 -4.56
CA LEU A 680 -37.80 -5.78 -5.63
C LEU A 680 -36.87 -6.17 -6.81
N SER A 681 -37.36 -6.93 -7.80
CA SER A 681 -36.65 -7.07 -9.08
C SER A 681 -36.74 -5.78 -9.88
N GLN A 682 -35.77 -5.55 -10.76
CA GLN A 682 -35.79 -4.42 -11.68
C GLN A 682 -37.04 -4.40 -12.58
N SER A 683 -37.48 -5.57 -13.05
CA SER A 683 -38.70 -5.72 -13.85
C SER A 683 -39.95 -5.35 -13.06
N SER A 684 -40.05 -5.83 -11.81
CA SER A 684 -41.19 -5.57 -10.92
C SER A 684 -41.27 -4.10 -10.54
N ASN A 685 -40.12 -3.52 -10.17
CA ASN A 685 -39.98 -2.10 -9.87
C ASN A 685 -40.48 -1.22 -11.02
N SER A 686 -40.14 -1.58 -12.27
CA SER A 686 -40.57 -0.84 -13.46
C SER A 686 -42.05 -1.02 -13.82
N SER A 687 -42.69 -2.09 -13.33
CA SER A 687 -44.08 -2.44 -13.66
C SER A 687 -45.12 -1.96 -12.65
N ILE A 688 -44.73 -1.72 -11.40
CA ILE A 688 -45.66 -1.29 -10.35
C ILE A 688 -45.96 0.20 -10.56
N GLY A 689 -47.26 0.53 -10.63
CA GLY A 689 -47.72 1.91 -10.80
C GLY A 689 -47.29 2.82 -9.66
N GLU A 690 -47.29 4.13 -9.91
CA GLU A 690 -46.80 5.13 -8.96
C GLU A 690 -47.82 5.46 -7.86
N LYS A 691 -49.11 5.14 -8.02
CA LYS A 691 -50.14 5.50 -7.03
C LYS A 691 -50.07 4.62 -5.79
N VAL A 692 -50.58 5.11 -4.66
CA VAL A 692 -50.64 4.36 -3.39
C VAL A 692 -51.33 2.99 -3.58
N ILE A 693 -52.46 2.95 -4.29
CA ILE A 693 -53.21 1.72 -4.55
C ILE A 693 -52.42 0.73 -5.43
N ASP A 694 -51.71 1.23 -6.44
CA ASP A 694 -50.90 0.40 -7.35
C ASP A 694 -49.72 -0.24 -6.59
N LYS A 695 -49.04 0.55 -5.74
CA LYS A 695 -47.96 0.07 -4.87
C LYS A 695 -48.46 -0.97 -3.87
N LEU A 696 -49.61 -0.72 -3.25
CA LEU A 696 -50.23 -1.65 -2.31
C LEU A 696 -50.58 -2.98 -2.98
N GLN A 697 -51.31 -2.96 -4.09
CA GLN A 697 -51.69 -4.16 -4.84
C GLN A 697 -50.44 -4.91 -5.35
N GLY A 698 -49.47 -4.16 -5.89
CA GLY A 698 -48.19 -4.71 -6.33
C GLY A 698 -47.47 -5.47 -5.21
N TYR A 699 -47.36 -4.88 -4.02
CA TYR A 699 -46.69 -5.51 -2.87
C TYR A 699 -47.49 -6.66 -2.25
N GLU A 700 -48.83 -6.59 -2.21
CA GLU A 700 -49.71 -7.67 -1.75
C GLU A 700 -49.52 -8.95 -2.58
N ASN A 701 -49.29 -8.83 -3.90
CA ASN A 701 -49.05 -9.97 -4.78
C ASN A 701 -47.80 -10.78 -4.39
N TYR A 702 -46.78 -10.15 -3.81
CA TYR A 702 -45.58 -10.82 -3.31
C TYR A 702 -45.76 -11.41 -1.90
N LEU A 703 -46.86 -11.09 -1.21
CA LEU A 703 -47.24 -11.69 0.06
C LEU A 703 -48.26 -12.83 -0.12
N ASN A 704 -49.12 -12.77 -1.14
CA ASN A 704 -50.13 -13.78 -1.42
C ASN A 704 -50.10 -14.15 -2.92
N PRO A 705 -49.29 -15.14 -3.33
CA PRO A 705 -49.15 -15.54 -4.74
C PRO A 705 -50.44 -16.04 -5.43
N GLY A 706 -51.54 -16.23 -4.68
CA GLY A 706 -52.77 -16.88 -5.14
C GLY A 706 -53.97 -15.97 -5.41
N SER A 707 -53.88 -14.65 -5.23
CA SER A 707 -55.06 -13.77 -5.24
C SER A 707 -55.13 -12.76 -6.40
N LEU A 708 -54.91 -13.18 -7.66
CA LEU A 708 -55.28 -12.36 -8.82
C LEU A 708 -55.77 -13.22 -9.99
N HIS A 709 -57.05 -13.59 -9.96
CA HIS A 709 -57.80 -14.00 -11.17
C HIS A 709 -58.67 -12.89 -11.75
N LYS A 710 -58.54 -11.64 -11.29
CA LYS A 710 -59.34 -10.50 -11.77
C LYS A 710 -58.56 -9.20 -11.76
N ILE A 711 -57.70 -8.98 -12.76
CA ILE A 711 -57.45 -7.70 -13.44
C ILE A 711 -56.77 -8.07 -14.77
N GLN A 712 -57.17 -7.41 -15.86
CA GLN A 712 -56.85 -7.75 -17.25
C GLN A 712 -55.35 -7.76 -17.59
N PRO A 713 -54.94 -8.54 -18.61
CA PRO A 713 -53.54 -8.80 -18.92
C PRO A 713 -52.97 -7.75 -19.87
N VAL A 714 -52.02 -6.95 -19.39
CA VAL A 714 -50.95 -6.41 -20.23
C VAL A 714 -49.66 -6.56 -19.43
N VAL A 715 -49.08 -7.75 -19.47
CA VAL A 715 -47.68 -8.01 -19.88
C VAL A 715 -47.46 -9.52 -19.70
N THR A 716 -47.05 -10.12 -20.82
CA THR A 716 -46.71 -11.51 -21.06
C THR A 716 -45.56 -12.01 -20.20
N HIS A 717 -45.71 -13.27 -19.74
CA HIS A 717 -44.66 -14.21 -19.32
C HIS A 717 -43.59 -13.68 -18.34
N ASN A 718 -43.79 -13.93 -17.05
CA ASN A 718 -42.76 -14.65 -16.29
C ASN A 718 -43.40 -15.58 -15.25
N SER A 719 -43.00 -16.83 -15.39
CA SER A 719 -43.42 -18.02 -14.66
C SER A 719 -43.32 -17.89 -13.14
N SER A 720 -44.47 -18.07 -12.47
CA SER A 720 -44.67 -19.05 -11.40
C SER A 720 -43.44 -19.37 -10.53
N THR A 721 -43.26 -18.58 -9.47
CA THR A 721 -42.93 -18.97 -8.07
C THR A 721 -42.64 -17.70 -7.28
N ALA A 722 -43.68 -16.89 -7.01
CA ALA A 722 -43.52 -15.78 -6.06
C ALA A 722 -43.29 -16.39 -4.67
N LYS A 723 -42.03 -16.52 -4.28
CA LYS A 723 -41.68 -16.78 -2.88
C LYS A 723 -42.21 -15.61 -2.07
N LEU A 724 -42.86 -15.93 -0.95
CA LEU A 724 -43.28 -14.95 0.04
C LEU A 724 -42.12 -13.99 0.33
N GLN A 725 -42.37 -12.69 0.26
CA GLN A 725 -41.39 -11.63 0.50
C GLN A 725 -41.64 -10.95 1.86
N PRO A 726 -41.10 -11.48 2.97
CA PRO A 726 -41.52 -11.08 4.32
C PRO A 726 -41.13 -9.64 4.67
N HIS A 727 -40.13 -9.07 3.98
CA HIS A 727 -39.70 -7.68 4.18
C HIS A 727 -40.78 -6.65 3.81
N LEU A 728 -41.77 -7.04 2.98
CA LEU A 728 -42.87 -6.17 2.58
C LEU A 728 -44.03 -6.13 3.59
N ILE A 729 -44.10 -7.06 4.55
CA ILE A 729 -45.27 -7.22 5.43
C ILE A 729 -45.62 -5.92 6.17
N ALA A 730 -44.63 -5.27 6.79
CA ALA A 730 -44.86 -4.04 7.55
C ALA A 730 -45.32 -2.88 6.64
N VAL A 731 -44.73 -2.77 5.45
CA VAL A 731 -45.07 -1.74 4.45
C VAL A 731 -46.50 -1.93 3.96
N VAL A 732 -46.85 -3.15 3.55
CA VAL A 732 -48.21 -3.51 3.09
C VAL A 732 -49.24 -3.22 4.17
N LYS A 733 -48.96 -3.59 5.43
CA LYS A 733 -49.89 -3.33 6.55
C LYS A 733 -50.19 -1.84 6.71
N ARG A 734 -49.18 -0.96 6.56
CA ARG A 734 -49.38 0.50 6.64
C ARG A 734 -50.12 1.04 5.44
N LEU A 735 -49.70 0.69 4.22
CA LEU A 735 -50.37 1.15 3.00
C LEU A 735 -51.83 0.68 2.97
N ARG A 736 -52.13 -0.53 3.43
CA ARG A 736 -53.49 -1.05 3.55
C ARG A 736 -54.33 -0.25 4.53
N ALA A 737 -53.81 0.02 5.72
CA ALA A 737 -54.51 0.82 6.73
C ALA A 737 -54.77 2.25 6.24
N TRP A 738 -53.78 2.86 5.57
CA TRP A 738 -53.95 4.19 4.97
C TRP A 738 -55.01 4.20 3.87
N GLN A 739 -54.99 3.20 2.99
CA GLN A 739 -55.98 3.07 1.93
C GLN A 739 -57.39 2.84 2.50
N THR A 740 -57.54 2.08 3.59
CA THR A 740 -58.84 1.91 4.27
C THR A 740 -59.38 3.21 4.84
N ASP A 741 -58.52 4.07 5.42
CA ASP A 741 -58.93 5.40 5.88
C ASP A 741 -59.43 6.27 4.72
N ILE A 742 -58.73 6.24 3.58
CA ILE A 742 -59.10 6.97 2.37
C ILE A 742 -60.46 6.48 1.83
N GLU A 743 -60.66 5.16 1.77
CA GLU A 743 -61.93 4.54 1.37
C GLU A 743 -63.08 4.86 2.33
N ALA A 744 -62.78 5.10 3.62
CA ALA A 744 -63.73 5.55 4.62
C ALA A 744 -64.03 7.07 4.56
N GLY A 745 -63.45 7.80 3.60
CA GLY A 745 -63.68 9.23 3.39
C GLY A 745 -62.78 10.15 4.22
N ILE A 746 -61.75 9.62 4.90
CA ILE A 746 -60.75 10.44 5.58
C ILE A 746 -59.81 11.01 4.52
N LEU A 747 -59.55 12.32 4.56
CA LEU A 747 -58.58 12.95 3.67
C LEU A 747 -57.20 12.27 3.84
N PRO A 748 -56.46 11.95 2.75
CA PRO A 748 -55.19 11.25 2.84
C PRO A 748 -54.19 11.87 3.83
N SER A 749 -54.15 13.20 3.91
CA SER A 749 -53.29 14.00 4.81
C SER A 749 -53.72 14.00 6.28
N ASN A 750 -54.92 13.51 6.59
CA ASN A 750 -55.47 13.47 7.94
C ASN A 750 -55.42 12.05 8.53
N SER A 751 -54.98 11.05 7.76
CA SER A 751 -54.81 9.68 8.25
C SER A 751 -53.55 9.56 9.09
N GLN A 752 -53.64 8.91 10.25
CA GLN A 752 -52.47 8.56 11.07
C GLN A 752 -51.52 7.56 10.38
N TYR A 753 -51.96 6.92 9.30
CA TYR A 753 -51.20 5.96 8.51
C TYR A 753 -50.56 6.59 7.27
N GLU A 754 -50.69 7.90 7.09
CA GLU A 754 -50.09 8.64 5.97
C GLU A 754 -48.60 8.30 5.81
N TRP A 755 -48.18 8.04 4.59
CA TRP A 755 -46.77 7.84 4.28
C TRP A 755 -46.11 9.19 3.98
N ASP A 756 -45.86 9.98 5.01
CA ASP A 756 -45.32 11.34 4.92
C ASP A 756 -43.80 11.40 5.20
N PRO A 757 -43.14 12.57 5.01
CA PRO A 757 -41.72 12.72 5.34
C PRO A 757 -41.37 12.42 6.80
N ASP A 758 -42.26 12.70 7.75
CA ASP A 758 -42.02 12.50 9.18
C ASP A 758 -42.03 11.01 9.55
N PHE A 759 -42.95 10.23 8.98
CA PHE A 759 -43.00 8.79 9.09
C PHE A 759 -41.77 8.15 8.42
N ILE A 760 -41.29 8.65 7.28
CA ILE A 760 -40.04 8.17 6.67
C ILE A 760 -38.86 8.38 7.62
N VAL A 761 -38.78 9.52 8.31
CA VAL A 761 -37.75 9.76 9.32
C VAL A 761 -37.90 8.78 10.49
N LEU A 762 -39.13 8.54 10.97
CA LEU A 762 -39.41 7.59 12.03
C LEU A 762 -39.00 6.16 11.65
N ARG A 763 -39.40 5.70 10.46
CA ARG A 763 -39.03 4.38 9.92
C ARG A 763 -37.53 4.27 9.69
N SER A 764 -36.87 5.33 9.20
CA SER A 764 -35.40 5.35 9.05
C SER A 764 -34.69 5.17 10.38
N LYS A 765 -35.18 5.82 11.45
CA LYS A 765 -34.64 5.63 12.81
C LYS A 765 -34.92 4.22 13.35
N ASN A 766 -36.10 3.65 13.10
CA ASN A 766 -36.42 2.27 13.49
C ASN A 766 -35.50 1.26 12.81
N ILE A 767 -35.31 1.37 11.48
CA ILE A 767 -34.38 0.53 10.71
C ILE A 767 -32.95 0.65 11.26
N ALA A 768 -32.45 1.88 11.40
CA ALA A 768 -31.11 2.12 11.92
C ALA A 768 -30.92 1.54 13.32
N GLN A 769 -31.90 1.71 14.21
CA GLN A 769 -31.85 1.16 15.56
C GLN A 769 -31.78 -0.37 15.55
N LEU A 770 -32.68 -1.05 14.84
CA LEU A 770 -32.72 -2.52 14.79
C LEU A 770 -31.42 -3.10 14.22
N VAL A 771 -30.97 -2.56 13.09
CA VAL A 771 -29.74 -3.02 12.42
C VAL A 771 -28.50 -2.79 13.27
N LEU A 772 -28.39 -1.62 13.92
CA LEU A 772 -27.27 -1.33 14.82
C LEU A 772 -27.27 -2.22 16.07
N TRP A 773 -28.45 -2.60 16.57
CA TRP A 773 -28.55 -3.58 17.65
C TRP A 773 -28.07 -4.97 17.23
N ASP A 774 -28.41 -5.42 16.02
CA ASP A 774 -27.93 -6.70 15.50
C ASP A 774 -26.42 -6.69 15.24
N PHE A 775 -25.89 -5.60 14.68
CA PHE A 775 -24.44 -5.40 14.53
C PHE A 775 -23.72 -5.34 15.87
N TYR A 776 -24.34 -4.76 16.89
CA TYR A 776 -23.77 -4.74 18.22
C TYR A 776 -23.77 -6.12 18.88
N LYS A 777 -24.83 -6.92 18.67
CA LYS A 777 -24.89 -8.33 19.12
C LYS A 777 -23.80 -9.17 18.46
N SER A 778 -23.51 -8.96 17.17
CA SER A 778 -22.41 -9.66 16.49
C SER A 778 -21.02 -9.29 17.00
N LEU A 779 -20.90 -8.26 17.86
CA LEU A 779 -19.67 -7.85 18.55
C LEU A 779 -19.66 -8.26 20.04
N ARG A 780 -20.58 -9.14 20.43
CA ARG A 780 -20.65 -9.78 21.73
C ARG A 780 -20.52 -11.29 21.56
N VAL A 781 -19.98 -11.92 22.59
CA VAL A 781 -19.87 -13.38 22.71
C VAL A 781 -21.05 -13.86 23.53
#